data_AF-A0AAC9AGU5-F1
#
_entry.id   AF-A0AAC9AGU5-F1
#
_cell.length_a   1.000
_cell.length_b   1.000
_cell.length_c   1.000
_cell.angle_alpha   90.00
_cell.angle_beta   90.00
_cell.angle_gamma   90.00
#
_symmetry.space_group_name_H-M   'P 1'
#
loop_
_entity.id
_entity.type
_entity.pdbx_description
1 polymer ?
#
loop_
_entity_poly.entity_id
_entity_poly.type
_entity_poly.pdbx_seq_one_letter_code
_entity_poly.pdbx_strand_id
1 'polypeptide(L)'
;MPSLLYCEKRPSKLFLAMLSASMVGTMLGGSQVSAQVSTTYKEQQDKQGQLTQYGKPDVTGLWYHINQKQTQLANQELGRLKSAFPQWIVPSDIETALYQLNNPSKPSDVVTNQTVSNQKALNQAASNSGSSKTPPQNRVAKDAPLQIFAQKTSAQRVLISVGEFTQLSTLADNLARYDYHMLLGWTALDKSLLSDAQYHFERAEALHETVVQKKGVVDGMRAIVNARIQIALGNSASNANIKDSITKDSITKASITRESAAQLKSMLLGANGQQVSETLLGEAWKHYDAERYHAAYDLFVLLDNHEGVWLSLRGQGENAKAGAYACEKANSQKFLNHCADFLASEQAEYYNNGQFQRSVDAGLALRDIRRLSPDEQALLGWSASQASISLTDENAQIARDAFSAALASQRTAGEASNIDIANALIGLESAEGRAALAEKYPSVAHILQQQDAASAWPRKQFILSYNLEDARAITSQTKDAHTVVAGLTTRSRSGDEGLGNFDVFTSYIGVGGMIDSWQWQVALDYQQLYSGKPATNSWFADGQASDDFAGIAGFEDKGLRAEVTYQQSAFNFYANLEYELLDQPVDAELTGQLSATWFLPEVTLATTLFHLPKTDSLLSQAGTFNSEQTERWGYVIADGISVLAAHSFKPQWSVAGTLTWASLSGDGVADNKYLSLRTDINFNLAPKISTTLDYWRVGPFFSYLGYDENLSGFTYGHGGYFSPNYMLSIGGYSELLTMEAHRWQFKLSTSLGLSRLAEPSDPRFPLLTANDTSNSLSSLNLPYSRSTGLSGNMMFEGQYRISDKWIVAGYVGKAFAVEYQAFEAGIQIRWRPGKGEGVTSDELMRSSPRLSGFAL
;
A
#
# COMPACT_ATOMS: atom_id res chain seq x y z
N MET A 1 -24.88 24.57 -19.84
CA MET A 1 -24.13 23.62 -20.69
C MET A 1 -23.09 22.95 -19.82
N PRO A 2 -22.88 21.62 -19.89
CA PRO A 2 -21.87 20.95 -19.06
C PRO A 2 -20.47 21.12 -19.67
N SER A 3 -19.70 22.08 -19.16
CA SER A 3 -18.28 22.23 -19.46
C SER A 3 -17.46 21.28 -18.57
N LEU A 4 -16.67 20.38 -19.18
CA LEU A 4 -15.84 19.44 -18.43
C LEU A 4 -14.73 20.17 -17.66
N LEU A 5 -14.73 20.04 -16.33
CA LEU A 5 -13.61 20.43 -15.47
C LEU A 5 -12.54 19.33 -15.47
N TYR A 6 -11.63 19.40 -16.45
CA TYR A 6 -10.44 18.55 -16.50
C TYR A 6 -9.35 19.15 -15.59
N CYS A 7 -9.32 18.74 -14.32
CA CYS A 7 -8.21 19.09 -13.43
C CYS A 7 -6.93 18.36 -13.86
N GLU A 8 -5.92 19.10 -14.31
CA GLU A 8 -4.57 18.55 -14.50
C GLU A 8 -3.97 18.16 -13.13
N LYS A 9 -4.08 16.88 -12.76
CA LYS A 9 -3.36 16.31 -11.60
C LYS A 9 -1.85 16.45 -11.84
N ARG A 10 -1.21 17.50 -11.29
CA ARG A 10 0.25 17.50 -11.07
C ARG A 10 0.56 16.40 -10.05
N PRO A 11 1.32 15.34 -10.39
CA PRO A 11 1.61 14.29 -9.43
C PRO A 11 2.53 14.84 -8.33
N SER A 12 2.05 14.84 -7.09
CA SER A 12 2.84 15.20 -5.92
C SER A 12 3.97 14.18 -5.73
N LYS A 13 5.22 14.65 -5.66
CA LYS A 13 6.41 13.78 -5.60
C LYS A 13 6.48 12.85 -4.36
N LEU A 14 5.62 13.03 -3.36
CA LEU A 14 5.45 12.10 -2.24
C LEU A 14 4.92 10.73 -2.68
N PHE A 15 4.05 10.66 -3.71
CA PHE A 15 3.38 9.41 -4.09
C PHE A 15 4.32 8.36 -4.72
N LEU A 16 5.54 8.74 -5.10
CA LEU A 16 6.60 7.83 -5.54
C LEU A 16 7.58 7.42 -4.42
N ALA A 17 7.49 8.02 -3.22
CA ALA A 17 8.40 7.77 -2.11
C ALA A 17 7.91 6.67 -1.15
N MET A 18 6.59 6.53 -0.97
CA MET A 18 6.03 5.45 -0.13
C MET A 18 6.02 4.07 -0.82
N LEU A 19 6.05 4.04 -2.16
CA LEU A 19 6.15 2.80 -2.95
C LEU A 19 7.59 2.29 -3.14
N SER A 20 8.59 2.94 -2.52
CA SER A 20 9.98 2.48 -2.47
C SER A 20 10.38 1.82 -1.13
N ALA A 21 9.41 1.34 -0.35
CA ALA A 21 9.68 0.44 0.76
C ALA A 21 10.37 -0.84 0.24
N SER A 22 11.58 -1.13 0.74
CA SER A 22 12.41 -2.21 0.20
C SER A 22 11.90 -3.58 0.64
N MET A 23 10.99 -4.17 -0.16
CA MET A 23 10.45 -5.51 0.06
C MET A 23 11.55 -6.57 0.01
N VAL A 24 12.03 -6.97 1.19
CA VAL A 24 12.86 -8.17 1.40
C VAL A 24 12.19 -8.99 2.50
N GLY A 25 11.39 -9.98 2.10
CA GLY A 25 10.86 -10.97 3.04
C GLY A 25 11.99 -11.80 3.64
N THR A 26 12.22 -11.68 4.94
CA THR A 26 13.31 -12.35 5.66
C THR A 26 12.90 -13.71 6.21
N MET A 27 12.48 -14.62 5.32
CA MET A 27 12.44 -16.07 5.58
C MET A 27 13.85 -16.61 5.80
N LEU A 28 14.38 -16.40 7.00
CA LEU A 28 15.70 -16.84 7.45
C LEU A 28 15.56 -18.20 8.14
N GLY A 29 15.50 -19.26 7.34
CA GLY A 29 15.50 -20.62 7.87
C GLY A 29 16.77 -20.88 8.69
N GLY A 30 16.59 -21.10 9.99
CA GLY A 30 17.67 -21.35 10.95
C GLY A 30 18.41 -22.65 10.66
N SER A 31 19.36 -22.62 9.73
CA SER A 31 20.20 -23.78 9.43
C SER A 31 21.18 -24.01 10.59
N GLN A 32 20.78 -24.88 11.53
CA GLN A 32 21.61 -25.26 12.67
C GLN A 32 22.90 -25.92 12.18
N VAL A 33 24.04 -25.53 12.76
CA VAL A 33 25.34 -26.13 12.46
C VAL A 33 25.38 -27.52 13.08
N SER A 34 25.05 -28.51 12.25
CA SER A 34 24.92 -29.91 12.66
C SER A 34 26.30 -30.55 12.82
N ALA A 35 26.51 -31.25 13.94
CA ALA A 35 27.74 -31.97 14.27
C ALA A 35 27.42 -33.19 15.17
N GLN A 36 28.43 -33.96 15.58
CA GLN A 36 28.28 -35.27 16.20
C GLN A 36 29.06 -35.37 17.50
N VAL A 37 28.54 -36.16 18.45
CA VAL A 37 29.37 -36.80 19.47
C VAL A 37 30.57 -37.47 18.81
N SER A 38 31.78 -37.16 19.29
CA SER A 38 32.98 -37.92 18.95
C SER A 38 32.96 -39.28 19.65
N THR A 39 32.27 -40.28 19.08
CA THR A 39 32.28 -41.67 19.59
C THR A 39 33.57 -42.40 19.22
N THR A 40 34.36 -41.85 18.29
CA THR A 40 35.57 -42.43 17.70
C THR A 40 36.76 -42.54 18.67
N TYR A 41 36.53 -43.01 19.90
CA TYR A 41 37.56 -43.26 20.91
C TYR A 41 38.47 -44.46 20.57
N LYS A 42 38.32 -45.08 19.38
CA LYS A 42 39.28 -46.04 18.85
C LYS A 42 40.64 -45.37 18.70
N GLU A 43 41.61 -45.94 19.39
CA GLU A 43 42.92 -45.34 19.66
C GLU A 43 43.68 -44.97 18.38
N GLN A 44 44.55 -43.96 18.47
CA GLN A 44 45.31 -43.40 17.35
C GLN A 44 46.41 -44.34 16.78
N GLN A 45 46.32 -45.65 17.00
CA GLN A 45 47.31 -46.64 16.57
C GLN A 45 46.96 -47.28 15.21
N ASP A 46 45.70 -47.60 14.94
CA ASP A 46 45.29 -48.46 13.81
C ASP A 46 44.74 -47.71 12.57
N LYS A 47 45.54 -46.78 12.01
CA LYS A 47 45.28 -46.20 10.67
C LYS A 47 46.48 -46.20 9.73
N GLN A 48 47.21 -47.33 9.66
CA GLN A 48 48.00 -47.68 8.47
C GLN A 48 47.20 -48.58 7.52
N GLY A 49 46.55 -47.95 6.53
CA GLY A 49 46.20 -48.59 5.26
C GLY A 49 44.84 -49.27 5.16
N GLN A 50 43.96 -48.68 4.34
CA GLN A 50 43.09 -49.42 3.41
C GLN A 50 42.78 -48.55 2.19
N LEU A 51 42.54 -49.18 1.03
CA LEU A 51 42.43 -48.54 -0.28
C LEU A 51 40.98 -48.49 -0.75
N THR A 52 40.52 -47.34 -1.24
CA THR A 52 39.16 -47.16 -1.79
C THR A 52 39.05 -47.58 -3.26
N GLN A 53 37.90 -48.13 -3.62
CA GLN A 53 37.59 -48.72 -4.93
C GLN A 53 36.97 -47.67 -5.90
N TYR A 54 37.30 -47.73 -7.20
CA TYR A 54 36.90 -46.71 -8.20
C TYR A 54 35.76 -47.17 -9.13
N GLY A 55 34.95 -46.20 -9.59
CA GLY A 55 33.81 -46.39 -10.50
C GLY A 55 34.10 -46.14 -11.99
N LYS A 56 33.04 -46.10 -12.81
CA LYS A 56 33.10 -45.94 -14.30
C LYS A 56 33.30 -44.46 -14.75
N PRO A 57 33.89 -44.22 -15.93
CA PRO A 57 34.03 -42.86 -16.49
C PRO A 57 32.75 -42.24 -17.02
N ASP A 58 32.70 -40.90 -17.01
CA ASP A 58 31.81 -40.07 -17.83
C ASP A 58 32.37 -39.89 -19.25
N VAL A 59 31.47 -39.84 -20.24
CA VAL A 59 31.78 -39.69 -21.69
C VAL A 59 31.15 -38.44 -22.31
N THR A 60 30.51 -37.57 -21.52
CA THR A 60 29.75 -36.40 -22.00
C THR A 60 30.64 -35.42 -22.79
N GLY A 61 31.86 -35.15 -22.32
CA GLY A 61 32.83 -34.30 -23.02
C GLY A 61 33.27 -34.84 -24.39
N LEU A 62 33.37 -36.17 -24.51
CA LEU A 62 33.72 -36.82 -25.78
C LEU A 62 32.59 -36.64 -26.81
N TRP A 63 31.34 -36.84 -26.42
CA TRP A 63 30.18 -36.57 -27.29
C TRP A 63 30.04 -35.10 -27.69
N TYR A 64 30.41 -34.16 -26.83
CA TYR A 64 30.45 -32.73 -27.18
C TYR A 64 31.44 -32.47 -28.32
N HIS A 65 32.69 -32.95 -28.22
CA HIS A 65 33.68 -32.77 -29.29
C HIS A 65 33.30 -33.51 -30.59
N ILE A 66 32.62 -34.66 -30.49
CA ILE A 66 32.08 -35.38 -31.64
C ILE A 66 31.03 -34.54 -32.38
N ASN A 67 30.01 -34.04 -31.65
CA ASN A 67 28.91 -33.27 -32.24
C ASN A 67 29.37 -31.89 -32.80
N GLN A 68 30.35 -31.25 -32.15
CA GLN A 68 30.96 -30.00 -32.63
C GLN A 68 31.95 -30.22 -33.80
N LYS A 69 32.11 -31.46 -34.26
CA LYS A 69 33.04 -31.89 -35.32
C LYS A 69 34.51 -31.53 -35.04
N GLN A 70 34.93 -31.60 -33.78
CA GLN A 70 36.26 -31.24 -33.33
C GLN A 70 37.19 -32.47 -33.33
N THR A 71 37.52 -32.98 -34.53
CA THR A 71 38.20 -34.26 -34.77
C THR A 71 39.41 -34.51 -33.88
N GLN A 72 40.33 -33.54 -33.70
CA GLN A 72 41.50 -33.73 -32.85
C GLN A 72 41.15 -33.80 -31.34
N LEU A 73 40.27 -32.93 -30.85
CA LEU A 73 39.88 -32.89 -29.43
C LEU A 73 39.08 -34.14 -29.04
N ALA A 74 38.19 -34.61 -29.92
CA ALA A 74 37.44 -35.86 -29.71
C ALA A 74 38.37 -37.07 -29.57
N ASN A 75 39.36 -37.20 -30.47
CA ASN A 75 40.34 -38.29 -30.40
C ASN A 75 41.28 -38.17 -29.18
N GLN A 76 41.61 -36.94 -28.73
CA GLN A 76 42.42 -36.71 -27.51
C GLN A 76 41.66 -37.05 -26.22
N GLU A 77 40.39 -36.64 -26.10
CA GLU A 77 39.58 -36.88 -24.90
C GLU A 77 39.29 -38.37 -24.70
N LEU A 78 39.08 -39.12 -25.79
CA LEU A 78 39.03 -40.58 -25.76
C LEU A 78 40.32 -41.20 -25.19
N GLY A 79 41.49 -40.66 -25.55
CA GLY A 79 42.79 -41.10 -25.02
C GLY A 79 42.94 -40.81 -23.53
N ARG A 80 42.47 -39.66 -23.06
CA ARG A 80 42.46 -39.28 -21.63
C ARG A 80 41.59 -40.25 -20.81
N LEU A 81 40.38 -40.55 -21.29
CA LEU A 81 39.45 -41.45 -20.61
C LEU A 81 39.98 -42.90 -20.55
N LYS A 82 40.55 -43.43 -21.63
CA LYS A 82 41.21 -44.74 -21.62
C LYS A 82 42.40 -44.82 -20.64
N SER A 83 43.13 -43.72 -20.47
CA SER A 83 44.30 -43.67 -19.58
C SER A 83 43.91 -43.57 -18.10
N ALA A 84 42.84 -42.83 -17.78
CA ALA A 84 42.33 -42.70 -16.41
C ALA A 84 41.54 -43.93 -15.94
N PHE A 85 40.96 -44.71 -16.85
CA PHE A 85 40.15 -45.90 -16.54
C PHE A 85 40.62 -47.11 -17.38
N PRO A 86 41.76 -47.76 -17.07
CA PRO A 86 42.37 -48.79 -17.93
C PRO A 86 41.55 -50.08 -18.11
N GLN A 87 40.47 -50.26 -17.35
CA GLN A 87 39.54 -51.40 -17.45
C GLN A 87 38.23 -51.03 -18.18
N TRP A 88 38.10 -49.81 -18.71
CA TRP A 88 36.91 -49.35 -19.42
C TRP A 88 36.95 -49.72 -20.92
N ILE A 89 35.93 -50.45 -21.36
CA ILE A 89 35.70 -50.78 -22.77
C ILE A 89 34.80 -49.70 -23.38
N VAL A 90 35.19 -49.19 -24.55
CA VAL A 90 34.49 -48.09 -25.24
C VAL A 90 33.21 -48.60 -25.92
N PRO A 91 32.06 -47.92 -25.74
CA PRO A 91 30.84 -48.17 -26.50
C PRO A 91 30.98 -47.96 -28.03
N SER A 92 30.36 -48.84 -28.82
CA SER A 92 30.52 -48.90 -30.29
C SER A 92 29.84 -47.76 -31.06
N ASP A 93 28.88 -47.06 -30.44
CA ASP A 93 28.25 -45.85 -30.96
C ASP A 93 29.24 -44.67 -31.01
N ILE A 94 30.05 -44.51 -29.96
CA ILE A 94 31.14 -43.54 -29.89
C ILE A 94 32.20 -43.82 -30.97
N GLU A 95 32.59 -45.09 -31.16
CA GLU A 95 33.54 -45.49 -32.20
C GLU A 95 32.99 -45.20 -33.61
N THR A 96 31.69 -45.47 -33.84
CA THR A 96 31.01 -45.18 -35.11
C THR A 96 30.95 -43.68 -35.40
N ALA A 97 30.63 -42.85 -34.40
CA ALA A 97 30.55 -41.41 -34.57
C ALA A 97 31.93 -40.76 -34.80
N LEU A 98 32.98 -41.25 -34.12
CA LEU A 98 34.36 -40.87 -34.41
C LEU A 98 34.81 -41.27 -35.83
N TYR A 99 34.42 -42.45 -36.30
CA TYR A 99 34.74 -42.89 -37.67
C TYR A 99 34.15 -41.97 -38.75
N GLN A 100 32.90 -41.52 -38.56
CA GLN A 100 32.26 -40.53 -39.43
C GLN A 100 32.92 -39.15 -39.33
N LEU A 101 33.29 -38.72 -38.13
CA LEU A 101 34.00 -37.46 -37.89
C LEU A 101 35.40 -37.42 -38.52
N ASN A 102 36.08 -38.55 -38.59
CA ASN A 102 37.38 -38.66 -39.26
C ASN A 102 37.28 -38.60 -40.79
N ASN A 103 36.09 -38.76 -41.41
CA ASN A 103 35.92 -38.93 -42.87
C ASN A 103 34.76 -38.09 -43.50
N PRO A 104 34.81 -36.74 -43.50
CA PRO A 104 33.75 -35.90 -44.04
C PRO A 104 33.77 -35.76 -45.58
N SER A 105 32.63 -36.06 -46.24
CA SER A 105 32.37 -35.79 -47.67
C SER A 105 31.62 -34.45 -47.88
N LYS A 106 31.71 -33.86 -49.09
CA LYS A 106 31.28 -32.46 -49.38
C LYS A 106 29.94 -32.28 -50.15
N PRO A 107 29.34 -31.05 -50.17
CA PRO A 107 27.92 -30.80 -50.46
C PRO A 107 27.64 -29.87 -51.67
N SER A 108 26.36 -29.53 -51.90
CA SER A 108 25.78 -28.39 -52.67
C SER A 108 24.24 -28.34 -52.45
N ASP A 109 23.45 -27.25 -52.56
CA ASP A 109 23.73 -25.79 -52.56
C ASP A 109 22.43 -24.91 -52.51
N VAL A 110 22.56 -23.61 -52.14
CA VAL A 110 21.83 -22.38 -52.66
C VAL A 110 20.29 -22.13 -52.45
N VAL A 111 19.71 -20.89 -52.35
CA VAL A 111 20.05 -19.53 -51.78
C VAL A 111 18.87 -18.47 -51.88
N THR A 112 18.82 -17.42 -51.00
CA THR A 112 18.13 -16.04 -51.08
C THR A 112 16.57 -15.88 -51.32
N ASN A 113 15.83 -14.73 -51.23
CA ASN A 113 15.84 -13.38 -50.54
C ASN A 113 14.47 -12.57 -50.64
N GLN A 114 14.12 -11.70 -49.65
CA GLN A 114 13.51 -10.30 -49.68
C GLN A 114 12.12 -9.94 -50.39
N THR A 115 11.39 -8.78 -50.25
CA THR A 115 10.95 -7.81 -49.15
C THR A 115 9.83 -6.76 -49.58
N VAL A 116 8.79 -6.50 -48.73
CA VAL A 116 8.10 -5.20 -48.31
C VAL A 116 7.40 -4.18 -49.31
N SER A 117 6.18 -3.59 -49.00
CA SER A 117 5.75 -2.11 -49.07
C SER A 117 4.23 -1.63 -49.27
N ASN A 118 3.68 -0.74 -48.37
CA ASN A 118 2.81 0.54 -48.39
C ASN A 118 1.44 0.98 -49.12
N GLN A 119 0.53 1.70 -48.36
CA GLN A 119 -0.23 3.05 -48.56
C GLN A 119 -1.76 3.34 -49.00
N LYS A 120 -2.30 4.63 -49.03
CA LYS A 120 -3.73 5.16 -48.67
C LYS A 120 -4.24 6.64 -49.15
N ALA A 121 -5.57 7.10 -49.19
CA ALA A 121 -6.13 8.52 -49.57
C ALA A 121 -7.66 9.05 -49.21
N LEU A 122 -8.16 10.38 -49.41
CA LEU A 122 -9.54 11.08 -49.03
C LEU A 122 -10.05 12.56 -49.62
N ASN A 123 -11.32 13.18 -49.44
CA ASN A 123 -11.86 14.59 -49.91
C ASN A 123 -13.20 15.41 -49.33
N GLN A 124 -13.79 16.57 -49.90
CA GLN A 124 -14.91 17.60 -49.39
C GLN A 124 -15.92 18.37 -50.45
N ALA A 125 -16.83 19.48 -50.44
CA ALA A 125 -17.58 20.66 -49.69
C ALA A 125 -18.75 21.46 -50.59
N ALA A 126 -19.59 22.60 -50.49
CA ALA A 126 -20.34 23.68 -49.61
C ALA A 126 -21.34 24.81 -50.34
N SER A 127 -22.32 25.67 -49.76
CA SER A 127 -23.18 26.90 -50.32
C SER A 127 -24.40 27.58 -49.43
N ASN A 128 -25.35 28.66 -49.56
CA ASN A 128 -25.78 30.02 -50.26
C ASN A 128 -27.09 30.89 -49.65
N SER A 129 -27.58 32.18 -50.02
CA SER A 129 -28.82 33.03 -49.48
C SER A 129 -29.44 34.43 -50.14
N GLY A 130 -30.56 35.18 -49.67
CA GLY A 130 -31.12 36.61 -50.10
C GLY A 130 -32.59 37.29 -49.70
N SER A 131 -32.98 38.65 -49.84
CA SER A 131 -34.35 39.40 -49.48
C SER A 131 -34.71 41.00 -49.74
N SER A 132 -36.00 41.63 -49.83
CA SER A 132 -36.40 43.18 -49.75
C SER A 132 -37.93 43.85 -49.85
N LYS A 133 -38.23 45.19 -49.49
CA LYS A 133 -39.26 46.36 -49.88
C LYS A 133 -40.62 46.94 -49.17
N THR A 134 -41.19 48.18 -49.51
CA THR A 134 -42.15 49.14 -48.70
C THR A 134 -43.24 50.17 -49.36
N PRO A 135 -44.17 50.89 -48.59
CA PRO A 135 -45.27 51.88 -49.02
C PRO A 135 -45.54 53.29 -48.23
N PRO A 136 -46.58 54.17 -48.51
CA PRO A 136 -46.76 55.64 -48.07
C PRO A 136 -48.06 56.24 -47.30
N GLN A 137 -48.69 57.43 -47.64
CA GLN A 137 -49.43 58.48 -46.78
C GLN A 137 -50.55 59.43 -47.48
N ASN A 138 -51.32 60.50 -47.01
CA ASN A 138 -51.86 61.18 -45.74
C ASN A 138 -52.53 62.66 -45.94
N ARG A 139 -53.63 63.20 -45.24
CA ARG A 139 -54.05 64.69 -44.98
C ARG A 139 -55.49 65.11 -44.40
N VAL A 140 -55.69 66.30 -43.72
CA VAL A 140 -56.95 67.10 -43.28
C VAL A 140 -56.64 68.65 -43.07
N ALA A 141 -57.56 69.55 -42.61
CA ALA A 141 -57.34 71.02 -42.40
C ALA A 141 -58.16 71.73 -41.28
N LYS A 142 -57.75 72.96 -40.91
CA LYS A 142 -58.47 74.25 -41.11
C LYS A 142 -58.23 75.33 -40.02
N ASP A 143 -58.18 75.02 -38.72
CA ASP A 143 -58.39 76.02 -37.64
C ASP A 143 -57.10 76.68 -37.12
N ALA A 144 -56.64 77.69 -37.85
CA ALA A 144 -55.25 77.71 -38.26
C ALA A 144 -54.13 77.76 -37.20
N PRO A 145 -53.93 78.76 -36.31
CA PRO A 145 -52.62 78.92 -35.66
C PRO A 145 -52.26 77.80 -34.68
N LEU A 146 -53.13 77.52 -33.71
CA LEU A 146 -52.93 76.43 -32.74
C LEU A 146 -53.14 75.05 -33.37
N GLN A 147 -53.91 74.91 -34.45
CA GLN A 147 -54.06 73.63 -35.15
C GLN A 147 -52.90 73.35 -36.12
N ILE A 148 -52.32 74.35 -36.78
CA ILE A 148 -51.03 74.24 -37.49
C ILE A 148 -49.95 73.88 -36.46
N PHE A 149 -49.97 74.48 -35.28
CA PHE A 149 -49.07 74.12 -34.19
C PHE A 149 -49.30 72.68 -33.65
N ALA A 150 -50.55 72.20 -33.59
CA ALA A 150 -50.85 70.81 -33.28
C ALA A 150 -50.42 69.85 -34.42
N GLN A 151 -50.55 70.28 -35.68
CA GLN A 151 -50.13 69.56 -36.89
C GLN A 151 -48.60 69.56 -37.08
N LYS A 152 -47.87 70.53 -36.52
CA LYS A 152 -46.41 70.43 -36.34
C LYS A 152 -46.14 69.17 -35.51
N THR A 153 -45.22 68.34 -35.98
CA THR A 153 -44.65 67.23 -35.20
C THR A 153 -43.96 67.77 -33.92
N SER A 154 -43.78 66.96 -32.86
CA SER A 154 -43.07 67.45 -31.64
C SER A 154 -41.72 68.08 -31.98
N ALA A 155 -40.92 67.47 -32.86
CA ALA A 155 -39.65 68.04 -33.32
C ALA A 155 -39.80 69.45 -33.95
N GLN A 156 -40.90 69.73 -34.66
CA GLN A 156 -41.20 71.06 -35.21
C GLN A 156 -41.80 72.03 -34.17
N ARG A 157 -42.44 71.53 -33.10
CA ARG A 157 -42.91 72.36 -31.98
C ARG A 157 -41.75 72.81 -31.08
N VAL A 158 -40.78 71.94 -30.84
CA VAL A 158 -39.56 72.27 -30.06
C VAL A 158 -38.80 73.45 -30.67
N LEU A 159 -38.80 73.57 -32.00
CA LEU A 159 -38.04 74.57 -32.75
C LEU A 159 -38.66 75.99 -32.78
N ILE A 160 -39.86 76.21 -32.24
CA ILE A 160 -40.45 77.56 -32.22
C ILE A 160 -39.67 78.48 -31.27
N SER A 161 -39.63 79.78 -31.57
CA SER A 161 -38.94 80.76 -30.72
C SER A 161 -39.64 80.88 -29.35
N VAL A 162 -38.91 81.35 -28.32
CA VAL A 162 -39.51 81.58 -26.99
C VAL A 162 -40.64 82.61 -27.08
N GLY A 163 -40.49 83.67 -27.88
CA GLY A 163 -41.56 84.65 -28.11
C GLY A 163 -42.79 84.08 -28.83
N GLU A 164 -42.60 83.20 -29.82
CA GLU A 164 -43.69 82.48 -30.49
C GLU A 164 -44.40 81.53 -29.50
N PHE A 165 -43.64 80.87 -28.61
CA PHE A 165 -44.22 80.06 -27.53
C PHE A 165 -45.02 80.92 -26.55
N THR A 166 -44.50 82.06 -26.08
CA THR A 166 -45.24 82.98 -25.19
C THR A 166 -46.50 83.54 -25.85
N GLN A 167 -46.50 83.78 -27.17
CA GLN A 167 -47.70 84.20 -27.91
C GLN A 167 -48.75 83.10 -27.99
N LEU A 168 -48.35 81.85 -28.28
CA LEU A 168 -49.27 80.70 -28.28
C LEU A 168 -49.77 80.36 -26.88
N SER A 169 -48.92 80.52 -25.86
CA SER A 169 -49.24 80.42 -24.42
C SER A 169 -50.34 81.41 -24.04
N THR A 170 -50.15 82.69 -24.37
CA THR A 170 -51.16 83.75 -24.17
C THR A 170 -52.45 83.47 -24.93
N LEU A 171 -52.36 82.93 -26.16
CA LEU A 171 -53.53 82.57 -26.96
C LEU A 171 -54.31 81.40 -26.33
N ALA A 172 -53.64 80.41 -25.73
CA ALA A 172 -54.31 79.31 -25.04
C ALA A 172 -54.98 79.76 -23.74
N ASP A 173 -54.33 80.60 -22.92
CA ASP A 173 -54.95 81.20 -21.72
C ASP A 173 -56.21 81.99 -22.06
N ASN A 174 -56.21 82.75 -23.17
CA ASN A 174 -57.40 83.45 -23.67
C ASN A 174 -58.51 82.50 -24.18
N LEU A 175 -58.15 81.30 -24.65
CA LEU A 175 -59.09 80.28 -25.11
C LEU A 175 -59.56 79.35 -23.99
N ALA A 176 -58.92 79.42 -22.81
CA ALA A 176 -59.20 78.65 -21.59
C ALA A 176 -59.44 77.14 -21.84
N ARG A 177 -58.77 76.57 -22.84
CA ARG A 177 -59.06 75.23 -23.36
C ARG A 177 -58.03 74.21 -22.90
N TYR A 178 -58.53 73.18 -22.21
CA TYR A 178 -57.75 72.04 -21.72
C TYR A 178 -56.75 71.51 -22.75
N ASP A 179 -57.19 71.27 -23.99
CA ASP A 179 -56.37 70.64 -25.02
C ASP A 179 -55.23 71.54 -25.53
N TYR A 180 -55.40 72.86 -25.52
CA TYR A 180 -54.32 73.79 -25.84
C TYR A 180 -53.33 73.95 -24.68
N HIS A 181 -53.80 74.00 -23.43
CA HIS A 181 -52.90 73.99 -22.27
C HIS A 181 -52.10 72.69 -22.17
N MET A 182 -52.72 71.53 -22.45
CA MET A 182 -52.00 70.26 -22.57
C MET A 182 -50.97 70.29 -23.71
N LEU A 183 -51.35 70.74 -24.91
CA LEU A 183 -50.45 70.83 -26.07
C LEU A 183 -49.22 71.71 -25.79
N LEU A 184 -49.40 72.80 -25.03
CA LEU A 184 -48.34 73.70 -24.62
C LEU A 184 -47.53 73.18 -23.43
N GLY A 185 -48.15 72.50 -22.45
CA GLY A 185 -47.45 71.83 -21.35
C GLY A 185 -46.48 70.77 -21.88
N TRP A 186 -46.94 69.90 -22.79
CA TRP A 186 -46.09 68.93 -23.47
C TRP A 186 -45.03 69.60 -24.37
N THR A 187 -45.34 70.72 -25.03
CA THR A 187 -44.33 71.48 -25.80
C THR A 187 -43.26 72.10 -24.90
N ALA A 188 -43.65 72.74 -23.79
CA ALA A 188 -42.71 73.33 -22.84
C ALA A 188 -41.82 72.26 -22.23
N LEU A 189 -42.38 71.08 -21.94
CA LEU A 189 -41.63 69.91 -21.52
C LEU A 189 -40.63 69.44 -22.59
N ASP A 190 -41.06 69.26 -23.84
CA ASP A 190 -40.18 68.91 -24.99
C ASP A 190 -39.09 69.99 -25.23
N LYS A 191 -39.30 71.23 -24.77
CA LYS A 191 -38.34 72.36 -24.80
C LYS A 191 -37.52 72.54 -23.51
N SER A 192 -37.65 71.66 -22.52
CA SER A 192 -37.05 71.77 -21.17
C SER A 192 -37.43 73.03 -20.37
N LEU A 193 -38.50 73.73 -20.75
CA LEU A 193 -39.06 74.90 -20.05
C LEU A 193 -39.95 74.45 -18.88
N LEU A 194 -39.33 73.83 -17.87
CA LEU A 194 -40.05 73.08 -16.84
C LEU A 194 -40.97 73.92 -15.94
N SER A 195 -40.73 75.24 -15.83
CA SER A 195 -41.62 76.16 -15.12
C SER A 195 -42.88 76.48 -15.93
N ASP A 196 -42.73 76.73 -17.24
CA ASP A 196 -43.85 77.01 -18.15
C ASP A 196 -44.69 75.74 -18.40
N ALA A 197 -44.03 74.57 -18.43
CA ALA A 197 -44.70 73.27 -18.44
C ALA A 197 -45.55 73.06 -17.18
N GLN A 198 -44.99 73.37 -16.00
CA GLN A 198 -45.70 73.24 -14.73
C GLN A 198 -46.90 74.19 -14.68
N TYR A 199 -46.71 75.47 -15.02
CA TYR A 199 -47.79 76.45 -15.14
C TYR A 199 -48.92 75.96 -16.06
N HIS A 200 -48.60 75.43 -17.24
CA HIS A 200 -49.62 74.97 -18.18
C HIS A 200 -50.31 73.66 -17.79
N PHE A 201 -49.64 72.72 -17.11
CA PHE A 201 -50.33 71.54 -16.57
C PHE A 201 -51.16 71.85 -15.32
N GLU A 202 -50.71 72.73 -14.42
CA GLU A 202 -51.53 73.25 -13.31
C GLU A 202 -52.77 74.00 -13.84
N ARG A 203 -52.60 74.78 -14.92
CA ARG A 203 -53.70 75.44 -15.64
C ARG A 203 -54.67 74.43 -16.27
N ALA A 204 -54.15 73.34 -16.83
CA ALA A 204 -54.97 72.24 -17.34
C ALA A 204 -55.66 71.44 -16.21
N GLU A 205 -55.11 71.38 -15.00
CA GLU A 205 -55.77 70.77 -13.84
C GLU A 205 -57.00 71.57 -13.42
N ALA A 206 -56.86 72.90 -13.35
CA ALA A 206 -57.98 73.81 -13.06
C ALA A 206 -59.07 73.83 -14.16
N LEU A 207 -58.80 73.25 -15.34
CA LEU A 207 -59.68 73.24 -16.52
C LEU A 207 -60.11 71.82 -16.96
N HIS A 208 -59.89 70.79 -16.13
CA HIS A 208 -60.34 69.43 -16.46
C HIS A 208 -61.84 69.23 -16.19
N GLU A 209 -62.56 68.55 -17.08
CA GLU A 209 -63.98 68.19 -16.88
C GLU A 209 -64.18 66.68 -16.66
N THR A 210 -63.24 65.85 -17.13
CA THR A 210 -63.35 64.39 -17.13
C THR A 210 -62.16 63.71 -16.45
N VAL A 211 -62.37 62.47 -15.97
CA VAL A 211 -61.32 61.63 -15.37
C VAL A 211 -60.17 61.37 -16.34
N VAL A 212 -60.44 61.26 -17.65
CA VAL A 212 -59.41 61.08 -18.69
C VAL A 212 -58.56 62.35 -18.83
N GLN A 213 -59.19 63.53 -18.81
CA GLN A 213 -58.47 64.81 -18.81
C GLN A 213 -57.61 64.98 -17.54
N LYS A 214 -58.16 64.69 -16.35
CA LYS A 214 -57.39 64.69 -15.10
C LYS A 214 -56.20 63.74 -15.15
N LYS A 215 -56.38 62.53 -15.68
CA LYS A 215 -55.27 61.59 -15.90
C LYS A 215 -54.21 62.18 -16.83
N GLY A 216 -54.60 62.82 -17.93
CA GLY A 216 -53.67 63.49 -18.84
C GLY A 216 -52.80 64.55 -18.14
N VAL A 217 -53.38 65.34 -17.22
CA VAL A 217 -52.61 66.31 -16.42
C VAL A 217 -51.65 65.61 -15.46
N VAL A 218 -52.11 64.58 -14.76
CA VAL A 218 -51.26 63.78 -13.85
C VAL A 218 -50.09 63.15 -14.61
N ASP A 219 -50.31 62.64 -15.82
CA ASP A 219 -49.26 62.09 -16.68
C ASP A 219 -48.29 63.20 -17.19
N GLY A 220 -48.77 64.42 -17.41
CA GLY A 220 -47.92 65.60 -17.73
C GLY A 220 -47.08 66.09 -16.55
N MET A 221 -47.67 66.21 -15.35
CA MET A 221 -46.96 66.55 -14.11
C MET A 221 -45.95 65.48 -13.71
N ARG A 222 -46.31 64.19 -13.88
CA ARG A 222 -45.38 63.05 -13.79
C ARG A 222 -44.21 63.21 -14.76
N ALA A 223 -44.48 63.62 -16.00
CA ALA A 223 -43.44 63.82 -17.01
C ALA A 223 -42.51 65.02 -16.71
N ILE A 224 -42.98 66.09 -16.05
CA ILE A 224 -42.09 67.15 -15.50
C ILE A 224 -41.13 66.58 -14.46
N VAL A 225 -41.62 65.77 -13.51
CA VAL A 225 -40.76 65.15 -12.49
C VAL A 225 -39.72 64.25 -13.16
N ASN A 226 -40.12 63.48 -14.17
CA ASN A 226 -39.21 62.66 -14.96
C ASN A 226 -38.17 63.51 -15.71
N ALA A 227 -38.56 64.65 -16.29
CA ALA A 227 -37.61 65.57 -16.93
C ALA A 227 -36.65 66.22 -15.92
N ARG A 228 -37.09 66.55 -14.70
CA ARG A 228 -36.21 67.01 -13.60
C ARG A 228 -35.17 65.95 -13.24
N ILE A 229 -35.57 64.69 -13.18
CA ILE A 229 -34.66 63.54 -12.96
C ILE A 229 -33.65 63.44 -14.12
N GLN A 230 -34.11 63.47 -15.37
CA GLN A 230 -33.23 63.37 -16.55
C GLN A 230 -32.26 64.57 -16.67
N ILE A 231 -32.62 65.78 -16.24
CA ILE A 231 -31.69 66.92 -16.16
C ILE A 231 -30.65 66.70 -15.05
N ALA A 232 -31.07 66.26 -13.85
CA ALA A 232 -30.14 65.97 -12.76
C ALA A 232 -29.13 64.88 -13.14
N LEU A 233 -29.54 63.86 -13.89
CA LEU A 233 -28.66 62.82 -14.46
C LEU A 233 -27.80 63.36 -15.61
N GLY A 234 -28.38 64.15 -16.52
CA GLY A 234 -27.70 64.74 -17.67
C GLY A 234 -26.52 65.64 -17.27
N ASN A 235 -26.66 66.39 -16.18
CA ASN A 235 -25.59 67.21 -15.60
C ASN A 235 -24.34 66.38 -15.19
N SER A 236 -24.49 65.08 -14.91
CA SER A 236 -23.34 64.20 -14.67
C SER A 236 -22.57 63.83 -15.95
N ALA A 237 -23.22 63.86 -17.12
CA ALA A 237 -22.55 63.59 -18.40
C ALA A 237 -21.84 64.84 -18.96
N SER A 238 -22.34 66.04 -18.70
CA SER A 238 -21.78 67.30 -19.22
C SER A 238 -20.61 67.87 -18.42
N ASN A 239 -20.49 67.55 -17.12
CA ASN A 239 -19.40 68.04 -16.26
C ASN A 239 -18.14 67.15 -16.26
N ALA A 240 -18.09 66.12 -17.11
CA ALA A 240 -16.83 65.46 -17.44
C ALA A 240 -15.94 66.43 -18.25
N ASN A 241 -14.91 66.99 -17.62
CA ASN A 241 -13.93 67.88 -18.26
C ASN A 241 -13.01 67.09 -19.22
N ILE A 242 -13.57 66.65 -20.34
CA ILE A 242 -12.89 65.81 -21.34
C ILE A 242 -11.98 66.68 -22.22
N LYS A 243 -10.68 66.62 -21.94
CA LYS A 243 -9.61 67.04 -22.86
C LYS A 243 -8.70 65.91 -23.33
N ASP A 244 -8.74 64.76 -22.64
CA ASP A 244 -8.02 63.55 -23.05
C ASP A 244 -8.96 62.52 -23.72
N SER A 245 -8.38 61.56 -24.43
CA SER A 245 -9.09 60.69 -25.37
C SER A 245 -10.23 59.88 -24.73
N ILE A 246 -11.43 60.05 -25.27
CA ILE A 246 -12.59 59.20 -24.94
C ILE A 246 -12.33 57.77 -25.42
N THR A 247 -12.08 56.85 -24.50
CA THR A 247 -12.13 55.41 -24.75
C THR A 247 -13.52 54.88 -24.35
N LYS A 248 -13.92 53.70 -24.87
CA LYS A 248 -15.19 53.07 -24.44
C LYS A 248 -15.21 52.80 -22.92
N ASP A 249 -14.03 52.60 -22.34
CA ASP A 249 -13.79 52.30 -20.92
C ASP A 249 -14.07 53.48 -19.98
N SER A 250 -13.77 54.73 -20.38
CA SER A 250 -14.04 55.90 -19.52
C SER A 250 -15.52 56.30 -19.48
N ILE A 251 -16.32 55.92 -20.48
CA ILE A 251 -17.78 56.13 -20.48
C ILE A 251 -18.52 55.09 -19.62
N THR A 252 -18.09 53.82 -19.64
CA THR A 252 -18.69 52.75 -18.82
C THR A 252 -18.36 52.90 -17.34
N LYS A 253 -17.19 53.47 -17.01
CA LYS A 253 -16.74 53.78 -15.64
C LYS A 253 -17.24 55.10 -15.05
N ALA A 254 -18.08 55.85 -15.78
CA ALA A 254 -18.60 57.14 -15.32
C ALA A 254 -19.75 56.99 -14.29
N SER A 255 -19.44 57.21 -13.01
CA SER A 255 -20.37 57.42 -11.90
C SER A 255 -21.21 58.70 -12.03
N ILE A 256 -22.27 58.84 -11.22
CA ILE A 256 -23.02 60.10 -11.08
C ILE A 256 -22.22 61.12 -10.24
N THR A 257 -22.37 62.42 -10.52
CA THR A 257 -21.66 63.45 -9.75
C THR A 257 -22.28 63.63 -8.36
N ARG A 258 -21.45 64.07 -7.40
CA ARG A 258 -21.86 64.35 -6.02
C ARG A 258 -22.99 65.38 -5.93
N GLU A 259 -23.03 66.34 -6.86
CA GLU A 259 -24.07 67.36 -6.98
C GLU A 259 -25.39 66.74 -7.49
N SER A 260 -25.34 65.93 -8.55
CA SER A 260 -26.49 65.15 -9.04
C SER A 260 -27.06 64.23 -7.97
N ALA A 261 -26.20 63.51 -7.23
CA ALA A 261 -26.62 62.64 -6.13
C ALA A 261 -27.32 63.42 -5.00
N ALA A 262 -26.81 64.60 -4.63
CA ALA A 262 -27.44 65.45 -3.63
C ALA A 262 -28.81 66.00 -4.09
N GLN A 263 -28.92 66.39 -5.37
CA GLN A 263 -30.18 66.86 -5.97
C GLN A 263 -31.22 65.74 -6.08
N LEU A 264 -30.83 64.53 -6.49
CA LEU A 264 -31.75 63.39 -6.53
C LEU A 264 -32.17 62.95 -5.12
N LYS A 265 -31.28 63.02 -4.13
CA LYS A 265 -31.63 62.74 -2.72
C LYS A 265 -32.62 63.73 -2.13
N SER A 266 -32.52 65.03 -2.46
CA SER A 266 -33.53 66.00 -2.01
C SER A 266 -34.88 65.84 -2.73
N MET A 267 -34.88 65.38 -3.98
CA MET A 267 -36.11 65.01 -4.69
C MET A 267 -36.79 63.76 -4.11
N LEU A 268 -36.02 62.74 -3.69
CA LEU A 268 -36.55 61.55 -3.00
C LEU A 268 -37.17 61.88 -1.62
N LEU A 269 -36.65 62.89 -0.92
CA LEU A 269 -37.17 63.36 0.36
C LEU A 269 -38.34 64.38 0.23
N GLY A 270 -38.71 64.74 -1.00
CA GLY A 270 -39.81 65.67 -1.29
C GLY A 270 -41.18 65.00 -1.40
N ALA A 271 -42.23 65.80 -1.57
CA ALA A 271 -43.62 65.33 -1.66
C ALA A 271 -43.90 64.29 -2.75
N ASN A 272 -43.05 64.22 -3.79
CA ASN A 272 -43.17 63.27 -4.91
C ASN A 272 -42.25 62.04 -4.76
N GLY A 273 -41.68 61.81 -3.56
CA GLY A 273 -40.59 60.85 -3.32
C GLY A 273 -40.82 59.43 -3.87
N GLN A 274 -42.03 58.87 -3.73
CA GLN A 274 -42.36 57.56 -4.29
C GLN A 274 -42.24 57.55 -5.83
N GLN A 275 -42.80 58.55 -6.52
CA GLN A 275 -42.73 58.64 -7.98
C GLN A 275 -41.30 58.87 -8.46
N VAL A 276 -40.51 59.63 -7.69
CA VAL A 276 -39.07 59.83 -7.96
C VAL A 276 -38.31 58.51 -7.82
N SER A 277 -38.63 57.70 -6.80
CA SER A 277 -38.06 56.36 -6.58
C SER A 277 -38.40 55.39 -7.72
N GLU A 278 -39.67 55.31 -8.13
CA GLU A 278 -40.12 54.45 -9.23
C GLU A 278 -39.42 54.79 -10.57
N THR A 279 -39.33 56.08 -10.93
CA THR A 279 -38.64 56.52 -12.16
C THR A 279 -37.12 56.28 -12.08
N LEU A 280 -36.48 56.60 -10.95
CA LEU A 280 -35.04 56.36 -10.77
C LEU A 280 -34.68 54.87 -10.79
N LEU A 281 -35.56 54.00 -10.27
CA LEU A 281 -35.34 52.55 -10.31
C LEU A 281 -35.34 52.03 -11.75
N GLY A 282 -36.27 52.48 -12.59
CA GLY A 282 -36.29 52.14 -14.01
C GLY A 282 -35.04 52.65 -14.77
N GLU A 283 -34.55 53.83 -14.42
CA GLU A 283 -33.33 54.39 -15.01
C GLU A 283 -32.06 53.67 -14.52
N ALA A 284 -32.00 53.23 -13.26
CA ALA A 284 -30.91 52.42 -12.73
C ALA A 284 -30.77 51.07 -13.46
N TRP A 285 -31.89 50.38 -13.74
CA TRP A 285 -31.88 49.17 -14.58
C TRP A 285 -31.47 49.48 -16.03
N LYS A 286 -31.95 50.58 -16.61
CA LYS A 286 -31.54 51.05 -17.95
C LYS A 286 -30.03 51.39 -18.03
N HIS A 287 -29.41 51.84 -16.94
CA HIS A 287 -27.96 51.96 -16.83
C HIS A 287 -27.25 50.60 -16.70
N TYR A 288 -27.83 49.65 -15.98
CA TYR A 288 -27.30 48.29 -15.82
C TYR A 288 -27.30 47.52 -17.16
N ASP A 289 -28.43 47.48 -17.86
CA ASP A 289 -28.60 46.83 -19.17
C ASP A 289 -27.72 47.45 -20.27
N ALA A 290 -27.23 48.67 -20.06
CA ALA A 290 -26.33 49.39 -20.95
C ALA A 290 -24.83 49.23 -20.58
N GLU A 291 -24.47 48.26 -19.75
CA GLU A 291 -23.10 48.00 -19.25
C GLU A 291 -22.50 49.17 -18.43
N ARG A 292 -23.30 50.15 -17.97
CA ARG A 292 -22.85 51.33 -17.21
C ARG A 292 -22.94 51.11 -15.70
N TYR A 293 -22.30 50.05 -15.25
CA TYR A 293 -22.46 49.50 -13.89
C TYR A 293 -22.06 50.45 -12.76
N HIS A 294 -21.22 51.46 -12.98
CA HIS A 294 -20.89 52.47 -11.97
C HIS A 294 -22.05 53.45 -11.74
N ALA A 295 -22.64 54.00 -12.82
CA ALA A 295 -23.83 54.83 -12.72
C ALA A 295 -25.05 54.04 -12.18
N ALA A 296 -25.20 52.77 -12.57
CA ALA A 296 -26.24 51.90 -12.02
C ALA A 296 -26.07 51.70 -10.50
N TYR A 297 -24.85 51.37 -10.04
CA TYR A 297 -24.50 51.23 -8.63
C TYR A 297 -24.89 52.47 -7.81
N ASP A 298 -24.47 53.67 -8.23
CA ASP A 298 -24.75 54.90 -7.49
C ASP A 298 -26.25 55.16 -7.32
N LEU A 299 -27.05 54.86 -8.35
CA LEU A 299 -28.50 55.01 -8.33
C LEU A 299 -29.18 53.95 -7.46
N PHE A 300 -28.73 52.69 -7.50
CA PHE A 300 -29.24 51.66 -6.60
C PHE A 300 -28.88 51.93 -5.13
N VAL A 301 -27.69 52.48 -4.84
CA VAL A 301 -27.31 52.95 -3.49
C VAL A 301 -28.21 54.12 -3.05
N LEU A 302 -28.51 55.08 -3.93
CA LEU A 302 -29.41 56.19 -3.65
C LEU A 302 -30.85 55.73 -3.31
N LEU A 303 -31.28 54.62 -3.90
CA LEU A 303 -32.61 54.00 -3.74
C LEU A 303 -32.68 52.93 -2.64
N ASP A 304 -31.57 52.68 -1.93
CA ASP A 304 -31.40 51.57 -0.98
C ASP A 304 -31.71 50.16 -1.55
N ASN A 305 -31.63 50.00 -2.88
CA ASN A 305 -31.92 48.73 -3.55
C ASN A 305 -30.70 47.80 -3.52
N HIS A 306 -30.58 47.04 -2.43
CA HIS A 306 -29.44 46.15 -2.19
C HIS A 306 -29.17 45.17 -3.35
N GLU A 307 -30.20 44.64 -4.03
CA GLU A 307 -30.03 43.70 -5.14
C GLU A 307 -29.35 44.36 -6.35
N GLY A 308 -29.81 45.56 -6.73
CA GLY A 308 -29.22 46.32 -7.82
C GLY A 308 -27.78 46.76 -7.50
N VAL A 309 -27.48 47.08 -6.24
CA VAL A 309 -26.12 47.34 -5.75
C VAL A 309 -25.23 46.11 -5.95
N TRP A 310 -25.67 44.94 -5.49
CA TRP A 310 -24.93 43.67 -5.63
C TRP A 310 -24.68 43.28 -7.09
N LEU A 311 -25.72 43.32 -7.93
CA LEU A 311 -25.61 43.05 -9.36
C LEU A 311 -24.63 44.01 -10.04
N SER A 312 -24.69 45.31 -9.71
CA SER A 312 -23.82 46.32 -10.30
C SER A 312 -22.35 46.11 -9.91
N LEU A 313 -22.05 45.76 -8.66
CA LEU A 313 -20.68 45.41 -8.24
C LEU A 313 -20.14 44.19 -9.00
N ARG A 314 -20.98 43.18 -9.25
CA ARG A 314 -20.60 42.03 -10.10
C ARG A 314 -20.36 42.44 -11.56
N GLY A 315 -21.19 43.33 -12.11
CA GLY A 315 -21.01 43.87 -13.46
C GLY A 315 -19.71 44.66 -13.64
N GLN A 316 -19.26 45.37 -12.61
CA GLN A 316 -17.95 46.05 -12.57
C GLN A 316 -16.76 45.08 -12.51
N GLY A 317 -16.99 43.78 -12.30
CA GLY A 317 -15.96 42.78 -12.03
C GLY A 317 -15.43 42.81 -10.59
N GLU A 318 -15.99 43.64 -9.71
CA GLU A 318 -15.56 43.79 -8.31
C GLU A 318 -16.16 42.70 -7.41
N ASN A 319 -15.98 41.43 -7.81
CA ASN A 319 -16.60 40.26 -7.16
C ASN A 319 -16.37 40.22 -5.64
N ALA A 320 -15.17 40.53 -5.16
CA ALA A 320 -14.87 40.58 -3.72
C ALA A 320 -15.70 41.65 -2.96
N LYS A 321 -15.99 42.81 -3.58
CA LYS A 321 -16.86 43.83 -2.99
C LYS A 321 -18.33 43.42 -3.06
N ALA A 322 -18.76 42.81 -4.16
CA ALA A 322 -20.11 42.25 -4.29
C ALA A 322 -20.35 41.17 -3.21
N GLY A 323 -19.38 40.29 -2.99
CA GLY A 323 -19.40 39.26 -1.96
C GLY A 323 -19.45 39.82 -0.55
N ALA A 324 -18.54 40.73 -0.21
CA ALA A 324 -18.54 41.42 1.09
C ALA A 324 -19.87 42.13 1.37
N TYR A 325 -20.43 42.84 0.37
CA TYR A 325 -21.74 43.47 0.48
C TYR A 325 -22.87 42.44 0.65
N ALA A 326 -22.81 41.30 -0.04
CA ALA A 326 -23.82 40.25 0.11
C ALA A 326 -23.83 39.67 1.53
N CYS A 327 -22.66 39.45 2.11
CA CYS A 327 -22.51 38.98 3.48
C CYS A 327 -22.91 40.05 4.52
N GLU A 328 -22.62 41.33 4.28
CA GLU A 328 -23.12 42.44 5.10
C GLU A 328 -24.66 42.50 5.11
N LYS A 329 -25.30 42.18 3.98
CA LYS A 329 -26.77 42.17 3.81
C LYS A 329 -27.41 40.80 4.03
N ALA A 330 -26.73 39.84 4.67
CA ALA A 330 -27.20 38.47 4.91
C ALA A 330 -28.35 38.34 5.95
N ASN A 331 -29.23 39.34 6.04
CA ASN A 331 -30.44 39.34 6.88
C ASN A 331 -31.66 38.70 6.20
N SER A 332 -31.53 38.28 4.93
CA SER A 332 -32.60 37.72 4.11
C SER A 332 -32.10 36.50 3.32
N GLN A 333 -32.98 35.54 3.06
CA GLN A 333 -32.60 34.27 2.42
C GLN A 333 -31.88 34.47 1.08
N LYS A 334 -32.24 35.50 0.31
CA LYS A 334 -31.60 35.79 -0.97
C LYS A 334 -30.14 36.23 -0.80
N PHE A 335 -29.86 37.08 0.19
CA PHE A 335 -28.50 37.51 0.48
C PHE A 335 -27.67 36.49 1.24
N LEU A 336 -28.30 35.63 2.07
CA LEU A 336 -27.66 34.43 2.61
C LEU A 336 -27.17 33.51 1.47
N ASN A 337 -28.00 33.29 0.44
CA ASN A 337 -27.59 32.54 -0.76
C ASN A 337 -26.44 33.25 -1.51
N HIS A 338 -26.57 34.55 -1.81
CA HIS A 338 -25.53 35.31 -2.52
C HIS A 338 -24.18 35.33 -1.77
N CYS A 339 -24.19 35.39 -0.43
CA CYS A 339 -23.00 35.29 0.41
C CYS A 339 -22.42 33.87 0.41
N ALA A 340 -23.27 32.84 0.48
CA ALA A 340 -22.83 31.44 0.41
C ALA A 340 -22.18 31.09 -0.95
N ASP A 341 -22.76 31.55 -2.06
CA ASP A 341 -22.20 31.36 -3.40
C ASP A 341 -20.84 32.08 -3.55
N PHE A 342 -20.70 33.25 -2.93
CA PHE A 342 -19.42 33.98 -2.88
C PHE A 342 -18.36 33.22 -2.06
N LEU A 343 -18.67 32.80 -0.84
CA LEU A 343 -17.73 32.09 0.04
C LEU A 343 -17.30 30.73 -0.55
N ALA A 344 -18.19 30.02 -1.25
CA ALA A 344 -17.83 28.82 -2.00
C ALA A 344 -16.85 29.10 -3.15
N SER A 345 -17.02 30.23 -3.85
CA SER A 345 -16.10 30.67 -4.91
C SER A 345 -14.73 31.06 -4.34
N GLU A 346 -14.71 31.86 -3.27
CA GLU A 346 -13.47 32.26 -2.57
C GLU A 346 -12.72 31.04 -2.02
N GLN A 347 -13.42 30.07 -1.41
CA GLN A 347 -12.83 28.83 -0.90
C GLN A 347 -12.07 28.09 -2.02
N ALA A 348 -12.68 27.92 -3.19
CA ALA A 348 -12.06 27.27 -4.33
C ALA A 348 -10.91 28.09 -4.94
N GLU A 349 -11.05 29.41 -5.03
CA GLU A 349 -9.99 30.29 -5.55
C GLU A 349 -8.77 30.33 -4.63
N TYR A 350 -8.94 30.43 -3.31
CA TYR A 350 -7.84 30.36 -2.35
C TYR A 350 -7.12 29.01 -2.38
N TYR A 351 -7.84 27.89 -2.53
CA TYR A 351 -7.22 26.57 -2.67
C TYR A 351 -6.37 26.47 -3.94
N ASN A 352 -6.92 26.87 -5.09
CA ASN A 352 -6.20 26.86 -6.37
C ASN A 352 -4.97 27.79 -6.37
N ASN A 353 -5.03 28.91 -5.62
CA ASN A 353 -3.92 29.83 -5.42
C ASN A 353 -2.94 29.41 -4.30
N GLY A 354 -3.12 28.23 -3.67
CA GLY A 354 -2.25 27.73 -2.60
C GLY A 354 -2.36 28.48 -1.26
N GLN A 355 -3.38 29.32 -1.09
CA GLN A 355 -3.64 30.11 0.11
C GLN A 355 -4.51 29.31 1.10
N PHE A 356 -4.03 28.12 1.47
CA PHE A 356 -4.84 27.08 2.11
C PHE A 356 -5.60 27.54 3.36
N GLN A 357 -4.98 28.31 4.26
CA GLN A 357 -5.67 28.85 5.44
C GLN A 357 -6.90 29.70 5.06
N ARG A 358 -6.78 30.61 4.08
CA ARG A 358 -7.92 31.44 3.64
C ARG A 358 -9.06 30.61 3.03
N SER A 359 -8.72 29.48 2.42
CA SER A 359 -9.71 28.51 1.95
C SER A 359 -10.41 27.81 3.12
N VAL A 360 -9.68 27.46 4.19
CA VAL A 360 -10.29 26.98 5.45
C VAL A 360 -11.22 28.04 6.03
N ASP A 361 -10.74 29.28 6.21
CA ASP A 361 -11.50 30.39 6.79
C ASP A 361 -12.82 30.63 6.02
N ALA A 362 -12.77 30.64 4.68
CA ALA A 362 -13.94 30.80 3.82
C ALA A 362 -14.90 29.60 3.90
N GLY A 363 -14.39 28.36 3.93
CA GLY A 363 -15.20 27.14 4.06
C GLY A 363 -15.86 27.00 5.43
N LEU A 364 -15.22 27.48 6.50
CA LEU A 364 -15.82 27.58 7.84
C LEU A 364 -16.94 28.63 7.86
N ALA A 365 -16.71 29.83 7.32
CA ALA A 365 -17.74 30.86 7.22
C ALA A 365 -18.96 30.41 6.38
N LEU A 366 -18.73 29.64 5.31
CA LEU A 366 -19.80 29.03 4.51
C LEU A 366 -20.63 28.02 5.31
N ARG A 367 -19.96 27.19 6.12
CA ARG A 367 -20.57 26.17 6.99
C ARG A 367 -21.51 26.77 8.04
N ASP A 368 -21.17 27.96 8.54
CA ASP A 368 -21.96 28.67 9.55
C ASP A 368 -23.23 29.32 8.94
N ILE A 369 -23.26 29.57 7.62
CA ILE A 369 -24.45 30.02 6.88
C ILE A 369 -25.35 28.84 6.49
N ARG A 370 -24.76 27.73 6.00
CA ARG A 370 -25.50 26.54 5.59
C ARG A 370 -24.68 25.27 5.72
N ARG A 371 -25.37 24.12 5.81
CA ARG A 371 -24.73 22.82 5.67
C ARG A 371 -23.97 22.74 4.34
N LEU A 372 -22.70 22.35 4.42
CA LEU A 372 -21.84 22.09 3.26
C LEU A 372 -22.28 20.84 2.49
N SER A 373 -22.07 20.85 1.17
CA SER A 373 -22.18 19.69 0.29
C SER A 373 -21.01 18.71 0.51
N PRO A 374 -21.07 17.46 -0.01
CA PRO A 374 -19.96 16.51 0.09
C PRO A 374 -18.66 17.05 -0.55
N ASP A 375 -18.78 17.77 -1.66
CA ASP A 375 -17.63 18.35 -2.39
C ASP A 375 -17.03 19.56 -1.64
N GLU A 376 -17.87 20.37 -0.99
CA GLU A 376 -17.44 21.49 -0.14
C GLU A 376 -16.78 21.00 1.16
N GLN A 377 -17.28 19.90 1.74
CA GLN A 377 -16.63 19.20 2.86
C GLN A 377 -15.28 18.61 2.42
N ALA A 378 -15.22 17.96 1.25
CA ALA A 378 -13.97 17.44 0.72
C ALA A 378 -12.95 18.57 0.49
N LEU A 379 -13.37 19.69 -0.12
CA LEU A 379 -12.52 20.86 -0.34
C LEU A 379 -12.05 21.49 0.98
N LEU A 380 -12.92 21.64 1.98
CA LEU A 380 -12.53 22.09 3.32
C LEU A 380 -11.49 21.15 3.95
N GLY A 381 -11.68 19.84 3.80
CA GLY A 381 -10.74 18.82 4.26
C GLY A 381 -9.38 18.91 3.58
N TRP A 382 -9.34 19.07 2.24
CA TRP A 382 -8.10 19.25 1.49
C TRP A 382 -7.38 20.55 1.86
N SER A 383 -8.11 21.67 1.97
CA SER A 383 -7.54 22.95 2.40
C SER A 383 -6.95 22.86 3.81
N ALA A 384 -7.68 22.28 4.76
CA ALA A 384 -7.22 22.14 6.14
C ALA A 384 -6.04 21.16 6.24
N SER A 385 -6.06 20.04 5.50
CA SER A 385 -4.95 19.09 5.45
C SER A 385 -3.66 19.68 4.84
N GLN A 386 -3.76 20.69 3.97
CA GLN A 386 -2.60 21.40 3.39
C GLN A 386 -2.18 22.64 4.22
N ALA A 387 -3.07 23.15 5.08
CA ALA A 387 -2.79 24.20 6.05
C ALA A 387 -2.29 23.67 7.42
N SER A 388 -2.31 22.35 7.62
CA SER A 388 -1.83 21.68 8.83
C SER A 388 -0.30 21.54 8.84
N ILE A 389 0.27 21.65 10.04
CA ILE A 389 1.70 21.54 10.37
C ILE A 389 1.94 20.31 11.27
N SER A 390 0.93 19.87 12.02
CA SER A 390 0.95 18.71 12.91
C SER A 390 -0.40 17.99 12.93
N LEU A 391 -0.39 16.66 13.05
CA LEU A 391 -1.59 15.83 13.26
C LEU A 391 -2.46 16.29 14.45
N THR A 392 -1.88 17.03 15.39
CA THR A 392 -2.55 17.53 16.61
C THR A 392 -3.05 18.98 16.51
N ASP A 393 -2.90 19.66 15.37
CA ASP A 393 -3.37 21.04 15.22
C ASP A 393 -4.84 21.17 14.81
N GLU A 394 -5.36 22.39 14.93
CA GLU A 394 -6.76 22.72 14.64
C GLU A 394 -7.13 22.42 13.18
N ASN A 395 -6.21 22.66 12.25
CA ASN A 395 -6.38 22.36 10.83
C ASN A 395 -6.44 20.83 10.58
N ALA A 396 -5.63 20.02 11.26
CA ALA A 396 -5.76 18.57 11.22
C ALA A 396 -7.12 18.08 11.75
N GLN A 397 -7.66 18.72 12.79
CA GLN A 397 -9.00 18.37 13.30
C GLN A 397 -10.11 18.78 12.33
N ILE A 398 -10.07 20.00 11.78
CA ILE A 398 -11.00 20.45 10.73
C ILE A 398 -10.95 19.50 9.53
N ALA A 399 -9.75 19.04 9.14
CA ALA A 399 -9.58 18.09 8.06
C ALA A 399 -10.20 16.71 8.38
N ARG A 400 -9.95 16.17 9.57
CA ARG A 400 -10.59 14.92 10.05
C ARG A 400 -12.11 15.01 10.03
N ASP A 401 -12.66 16.09 10.57
CA ASP A 401 -14.11 16.30 10.67
C ASP A 401 -14.75 16.45 9.28
N ALA A 402 -14.13 17.24 8.39
CA ALA A 402 -14.64 17.51 7.05
C ALA A 402 -14.57 16.28 6.13
N PHE A 403 -13.44 15.54 6.11
CA PHE A 403 -13.34 14.27 5.38
C PHE A 403 -14.30 13.21 5.96
N SER A 404 -14.45 13.14 7.29
CA SER A 404 -15.44 12.26 7.95
C SER A 404 -16.88 12.59 7.55
N ALA A 405 -17.20 13.87 7.37
CA ALA A 405 -18.51 14.34 6.93
C ALA A 405 -18.77 14.08 5.43
N ALA A 406 -17.75 14.20 4.59
CA ALA A 406 -17.81 13.83 3.17
C ALA A 406 -18.09 12.32 3.02
N LEU A 407 -17.27 11.46 3.63
CA LEU A 407 -17.44 9.99 3.58
C LEU A 407 -18.78 9.53 4.17
N ALA A 408 -19.25 10.15 5.25
CA ALA A 408 -20.55 9.80 5.86
C ALA A 408 -21.76 10.07 4.95
N SER A 409 -21.59 10.83 3.86
CA SER A 409 -22.63 11.05 2.85
C SER A 409 -22.62 10.03 1.70
N GLN A 410 -21.53 9.28 1.54
CA GLN A 410 -21.25 8.40 0.39
C GLN A 410 -21.34 6.93 0.81
N ARG A 411 -22.37 6.21 0.35
CA ARG A 411 -22.64 4.81 0.78
C ARG A 411 -21.89 3.73 -0.02
N THR A 412 -21.08 4.12 -1.00
CA THR A 412 -20.46 3.24 -1.99
C THR A 412 -18.93 3.26 -1.86
N ALA A 413 -18.35 2.12 -1.48
CA ALA A 413 -16.92 2.01 -1.16
C ALA A 413 -15.97 2.12 -2.39
N GLY A 414 -16.48 1.89 -3.60
CA GLY A 414 -15.68 1.70 -4.82
C GLY A 414 -15.56 2.91 -5.77
N GLU A 415 -16.04 4.09 -5.39
CA GLU A 415 -15.88 5.30 -6.22
C GLU A 415 -14.53 5.97 -5.94
N ALA A 416 -13.78 6.33 -6.99
CA ALA A 416 -12.39 6.79 -6.86
C ALA A 416 -12.21 8.06 -5.99
N SER A 417 -13.20 8.95 -5.98
CA SER A 417 -13.26 10.12 -5.07
C SER A 417 -13.20 9.72 -3.60
N ASN A 418 -13.88 8.62 -3.25
CA ASN A 418 -14.08 8.18 -1.88
C ASN A 418 -12.79 7.49 -1.36
N ILE A 419 -11.96 6.97 -2.27
CA ILE A 419 -10.63 6.42 -2.02
C ILE A 419 -9.60 7.54 -1.78
N ASP A 420 -9.57 8.60 -2.62
CA ASP A 420 -8.66 9.74 -2.44
C ASP A 420 -8.92 10.41 -1.06
N ILE A 421 -10.19 10.62 -0.67
CA ILE A 421 -10.59 11.18 0.64
C ILE A 421 -10.25 10.25 1.81
N ALA A 422 -10.54 8.95 1.70
CA ALA A 422 -10.27 7.99 2.78
C ALA A 422 -8.75 7.81 3.04
N ASN A 423 -7.91 7.86 2.00
CA ASN A 423 -6.45 7.88 2.16
C ASN A 423 -5.97 9.13 2.92
N ALA A 424 -6.51 10.31 2.62
CA ALA A 424 -6.17 11.54 3.33
C ALA A 424 -6.56 11.47 4.82
N LEU A 425 -7.75 10.93 5.12
CA LEU A 425 -8.22 10.73 6.49
C LEU A 425 -7.36 9.72 7.27
N ILE A 426 -6.93 8.61 6.64
CA ILE A 426 -5.97 7.66 7.23
C ILE A 426 -4.64 8.35 7.57
N GLY A 427 -4.16 9.23 6.69
CA GLY A 427 -2.93 10.01 6.89
C GLY A 427 -3.01 11.01 8.06
N LEU A 428 -4.21 11.42 8.44
CA LEU A 428 -4.48 12.36 9.54
C LEU A 428 -4.76 11.67 10.89
N GLU A 429 -4.67 10.34 10.96
CA GLU A 429 -5.01 9.55 12.14
C GLU A 429 -3.88 8.66 12.67
N SER A 430 -3.97 8.34 13.97
CA SER A 430 -3.11 7.37 14.65
C SER A 430 -3.41 5.94 14.20
N ALA A 431 -2.53 4.98 14.55
CA ALA A 431 -2.78 3.56 14.29
C ALA A 431 -4.08 3.06 14.94
N GLU A 432 -4.40 3.54 16.15
CA GLU A 432 -5.62 3.23 16.89
C GLU A 432 -6.85 3.89 16.25
N GLY A 433 -6.74 5.17 15.87
CA GLY A 433 -7.82 5.91 15.21
C GLY A 433 -8.22 5.29 13.86
N ARG A 434 -7.26 4.77 13.09
CA ARG A 434 -7.51 4.07 11.82
C ARG A 434 -8.40 2.84 11.97
N ALA A 435 -8.28 2.09 13.06
CA ALA A 435 -9.13 0.92 13.32
C ALA A 435 -10.60 1.35 13.54
N ALA A 436 -10.84 2.36 14.38
CA ALA A 436 -12.18 2.92 14.61
C ALA A 436 -12.78 3.58 13.35
N LEU A 437 -11.95 4.12 12.46
CA LEU A 437 -12.39 4.58 11.14
C LEU A 437 -12.75 3.42 10.20
N ALA A 438 -12.03 2.30 10.25
CA ALA A 438 -12.31 1.13 9.41
C ALA A 438 -13.69 0.53 9.71
N GLU A 439 -14.03 0.36 10.99
CA GLU A 439 -15.36 -0.10 11.42
C GLU A 439 -16.50 0.80 10.91
N LYS A 440 -16.22 2.11 10.77
CA LYS A 440 -17.21 3.14 10.43
C LYS A 440 -17.31 3.44 8.93
N TYR A 441 -16.23 3.27 8.18
CA TYR A 441 -16.10 3.68 6.77
C TYR A 441 -15.53 2.55 5.91
N PRO A 442 -16.35 1.85 5.11
CA PRO A 442 -15.89 0.71 4.31
C PRO A 442 -14.75 1.01 3.32
N SER A 443 -14.63 2.24 2.82
CA SER A 443 -13.48 2.66 2.00
C SER A 443 -12.17 2.72 2.79
N VAL A 444 -12.21 3.12 4.07
CA VAL A 444 -11.04 3.09 4.97
C VAL A 444 -10.64 1.64 5.26
N ALA A 445 -11.61 0.78 5.59
CA ALA A 445 -11.36 -0.65 5.79
C ALA A 445 -10.70 -1.29 4.56
N HIS A 446 -11.22 -1.03 3.36
CA HIS A 446 -10.68 -1.57 2.12
C HIS A 446 -9.26 -1.08 1.80
N ILE A 447 -8.95 0.20 2.07
CA ILE A 447 -7.58 0.73 1.90
C ILE A 447 -6.60 0.06 2.87
N LEU A 448 -6.98 -0.08 4.15
CA LEU A 448 -6.12 -0.71 5.16
C LEU A 448 -5.92 -2.21 4.86
N GLN A 449 -6.99 -2.92 4.47
CA GLN A 449 -6.93 -4.29 3.96
C GLN A 449 -5.93 -4.45 2.80
N GLN A 450 -5.95 -3.53 1.82
CA GLN A 450 -4.99 -3.53 0.72
C GLN A 450 -3.55 -3.22 1.15
N GLN A 451 -3.34 -2.28 2.08
CA GLN A 451 -2.02 -1.94 2.62
C GLN A 451 -1.41 -3.13 3.38
N ASP A 452 -2.21 -3.78 4.22
CA ASP A 452 -1.79 -4.94 5.00
C ASP A 452 -1.52 -6.14 4.07
N ALA A 453 -2.38 -6.45 3.10
CA ALA A 453 -2.17 -7.51 2.12
C ALA A 453 -0.91 -7.29 1.26
N ALA A 454 -0.64 -6.04 0.88
CA ALA A 454 0.59 -5.67 0.18
C ALA A 454 1.86 -5.92 1.02
N SER A 455 1.77 -5.89 2.35
CA SER A 455 2.86 -6.22 3.28
C SER A 455 2.95 -7.71 3.63
N ALA A 456 1.80 -8.38 3.76
CA ALA A 456 1.67 -9.76 4.22
C ALA A 456 2.31 -10.76 3.23
N TRP A 457 2.05 -10.58 1.92
CA TRP A 457 2.55 -11.51 0.89
C TRP A 457 4.09 -11.52 0.78
N PRO A 458 4.81 -10.38 0.69
CA PRO A 458 6.27 -10.36 0.76
C PRO A 458 6.83 -10.99 2.05
N ARG A 459 6.14 -10.80 3.18
CA ARG A 459 6.49 -11.39 4.48
C ARG A 459 6.14 -12.88 4.61
N LYS A 460 5.54 -13.50 3.59
CA LYS A 460 5.09 -14.91 3.61
C LYS A 460 3.97 -15.21 4.62
N GLN A 461 3.26 -14.17 5.05
CA GLN A 461 2.07 -14.29 5.90
C GLN A 461 0.88 -14.72 5.02
N PHE A 462 0.89 -15.95 4.51
CA PHE A 462 -0.08 -16.45 3.53
C PHE A 462 -1.47 -16.68 4.12
N ILE A 463 -1.59 -16.97 5.42
CA ILE A 463 -2.88 -17.05 6.12
C ILE A 463 -3.51 -15.65 6.15
N LEU A 464 -2.74 -14.65 6.61
CA LEU A 464 -3.17 -13.26 6.64
C LEU A 464 -3.52 -12.75 5.23
N SER A 465 -2.68 -13.07 4.23
CA SER A 465 -2.93 -12.69 2.83
C SER A 465 -4.22 -13.30 2.27
N TYR A 466 -4.56 -14.53 2.66
CA TYR A 466 -5.82 -15.18 2.29
C TYR A 466 -7.03 -14.51 2.99
N ASN A 467 -6.91 -14.25 4.29
CA ASN A 467 -7.97 -13.65 5.10
C ASN A 467 -8.23 -12.17 4.75
N LEU A 468 -7.23 -11.48 4.17
CA LEU A 468 -7.36 -10.13 3.60
C LEU A 468 -7.81 -10.14 2.13
N GLU A 469 -8.23 -11.28 1.58
CA GLU A 469 -8.71 -11.45 0.20
C GLU A 469 -7.68 -11.11 -0.89
N ASP A 470 -6.37 -11.26 -0.62
CA ASP A 470 -5.34 -10.99 -1.64
C ASP A 470 -5.52 -11.91 -2.85
N ALA A 471 -5.68 -11.30 -4.03
CA ALA A 471 -5.93 -12.00 -5.28
C ALA A 471 -4.90 -13.11 -5.57
N ARG A 472 -3.65 -12.96 -5.13
CA ARG A 472 -2.58 -13.97 -5.27
C ARG A 472 -2.81 -15.14 -4.32
N ALA A 473 -3.21 -14.87 -3.08
CA ALA A 473 -3.45 -15.91 -2.07
C ALA A 473 -4.68 -16.75 -2.42
N ILE A 474 -5.82 -16.11 -2.70
CA ILE A 474 -7.08 -16.82 -2.97
C ILE A 474 -7.04 -17.63 -4.29
N THR A 475 -6.27 -17.20 -5.30
CA THR A 475 -6.04 -17.96 -6.54
C THR A 475 -4.98 -19.04 -6.39
N SER A 476 -3.94 -18.80 -5.56
CA SER A 476 -2.97 -19.84 -5.22
C SER A 476 -3.66 -21.01 -4.57
N GLN A 477 -4.40 -20.78 -3.48
CA GLN A 477 -4.82 -21.87 -2.60
C GLN A 477 -5.92 -21.45 -1.61
N THR A 478 -6.97 -22.26 -1.50
CA THR A 478 -7.85 -22.31 -0.32
C THR A 478 -7.00 -22.57 0.94
N LYS A 479 -7.13 -21.77 2.01
CA LYS A 479 -6.39 -21.94 3.29
C LYS A 479 -7.29 -22.24 4.50
N ASP A 480 -8.56 -21.81 4.46
CA ASP A 480 -9.58 -22.03 5.50
C ASP A 480 -10.07 -23.49 5.60
N ALA A 481 -10.06 -24.21 4.47
CA ALA A 481 -10.61 -25.56 4.38
C ALA A 481 -9.76 -26.64 5.09
N HIS A 482 -10.46 -27.62 5.68
CA HIS A 482 -9.85 -28.74 6.41
C HIS A 482 -8.80 -29.51 5.58
N THR A 483 -7.65 -29.78 6.19
CA THR A 483 -6.56 -30.55 5.59
C THR A 483 -6.51 -31.97 6.10
N VAL A 484 -6.02 -32.87 5.24
CA VAL A 484 -5.42 -34.14 5.66
C VAL A 484 -4.01 -34.20 5.11
N VAL A 485 -3.04 -34.48 5.98
CA VAL A 485 -1.63 -34.73 5.61
C VAL A 485 -1.27 -36.17 5.96
N ALA A 486 -0.50 -36.81 5.10
CA ALA A 486 0.18 -38.06 5.41
C ALA A 486 1.61 -37.99 4.87
N GLY A 487 2.59 -38.42 5.67
CA GLY A 487 3.98 -38.30 5.26
C GLY A 487 4.91 -39.27 5.95
N LEU A 488 6.08 -39.44 5.34
CA LEU A 488 7.20 -40.25 5.82
C LEU A 488 8.43 -39.35 5.89
N THR A 489 9.21 -39.46 6.95
CA THR A 489 10.54 -38.84 7.07
C THR A 489 11.55 -39.85 7.59
N THR A 490 12.80 -39.69 7.21
CA THR A 490 13.91 -40.46 7.76
C THR A 490 15.13 -39.58 7.97
N ARG A 491 15.89 -39.89 9.03
CA ARG A 491 17.17 -39.29 9.39
C ARG A 491 18.16 -40.42 9.68
N SER A 492 19.40 -40.25 9.24
CA SER A 492 20.53 -41.13 9.56
C SER A 492 21.70 -40.26 9.99
N ARG A 493 22.40 -40.63 11.06
CA ARG A 493 23.61 -39.95 11.57
C ARG A 493 24.71 -40.97 11.75
N SER A 494 25.92 -40.65 11.29
CA SER A 494 27.10 -41.47 11.55
C SER A 494 27.45 -41.54 13.04
N GLY A 495 28.25 -42.54 13.40
CA GLY A 495 28.84 -42.75 14.71
C GLY A 495 29.19 -44.22 14.89
N ASP A 496 29.63 -44.62 16.07
CA ASP A 496 29.78 -46.03 16.42
C ASP A 496 28.42 -46.66 16.78
N GLU A 497 28.27 -47.95 16.46
CA GLU A 497 27.03 -48.72 16.67
C GLU A 497 26.65 -48.80 18.16
N GLY A 498 25.35 -48.71 18.45
CA GLY A 498 24.78 -48.62 19.79
C GLY A 498 25.02 -47.30 20.53
N LEU A 499 25.85 -46.42 19.97
CA LEU A 499 26.26 -45.16 20.58
C LEU A 499 25.74 -43.97 19.76
N GLY A 500 26.60 -43.39 18.92
CA GLY A 500 26.33 -42.18 18.14
C GLY A 500 25.73 -42.45 16.76
N ASN A 501 25.86 -43.67 16.25
CA ASN A 501 25.09 -44.09 15.07
C ASN A 501 23.61 -44.02 15.41
N PHE A 502 22.82 -43.28 14.62
CA PHE A 502 21.41 -43.09 14.95
C PHE A 502 20.54 -42.88 13.70
N ASP A 503 19.80 -43.94 13.36
CA ASP A 503 18.76 -43.95 12.36
C ASP A 503 17.39 -43.72 13.02
N VAL A 504 16.59 -42.84 12.42
CA VAL A 504 15.19 -42.60 12.78
C VAL A 504 14.33 -42.65 11.53
N PHE A 505 13.23 -43.37 11.60
CA PHE A 505 12.13 -43.33 10.64
C PHE A 505 10.88 -42.80 11.34
N THR A 506 10.08 -42.01 10.64
CA THR A 506 8.80 -41.50 11.14
C THR A 506 7.76 -41.57 10.05
N SER A 507 6.60 -42.12 10.36
CA SER A 507 5.38 -42.00 9.54
C SER A 507 4.30 -41.28 10.32
N TYR A 508 3.58 -40.37 9.68
CA TYR A 508 2.53 -39.60 10.35
C TYR A 508 1.29 -39.43 9.49
N ILE A 509 0.16 -39.30 10.16
CA ILE A 509 -1.11 -38.85 9.58
C ILE A 509 -1.67 -37.72 10.45
N GLY A 510 -2.07 -36.62 9.82
CA GLY A 510 -2.59 -35.44 10.51
C GLY A 510 -3.80 -34.84 9.83
N VAL A 511 -4.62 -34.18 10.65
CA VAL A 511 -5.80 -33.42 10.24
C VAL A 511 -5.69 -31.99 10.74
N GLY A 512 -6.19 -31.04 9.96
CA GLY A 512 -6.11 -29.62 10.32
C GLY A 512 -7.20 -28.80 9.66
N GLY A 513 -7.10 -27.48 9.80
CA GLY A 513 -8.02 -26.51 9.21
C GLY A 513 -7.83 -25.13 9.81
N MET A 514 -8.86 -24.29 9.73
CA MET A 514 -8.87 -22.95 10.32
C MET A 514 -10.13 -22.71 11.15
N ILE A 515 -10.01 -21.95 12.23
CA ILE A 515 -11.10 -21.43 13.06
C ILE A 515 -10.75 -19.98 13.39
N ASP A 516 -11.61 -19.01 13.05
CA ASP A 516 -11.45 -17.59 13.39
C ASP A 516 -10.03 -17.01 13.12
N SER A 517 -9.48 -17.29 11.93
CA SER A 517 -8.10 -16.97 11.49
C SER A 517 -6.95 -17.76 12.16
N TRP A 518 -7.22 -18.62 13.14
CA TRP A 518 -6.24 -19.57 13.68
C TRP A 518 -6.19 -20.82 12.80
N GLN A 519 -5.04 -21.08 12.17
CA GLN A 519 -4.77 -22.39 11.59
C GLN A 519 -4.40 -23.36 12.71
N TRP A 520 -4.91 -24.59 12.65
CA TRP A 520 -4.58 -25.67 13.58
C TRP A 520 -4.29 -26.97 12.83
N GLN A 521 -3.47 -27.83 13.42
CA GLN A 521 -3.23 -29.19 12.95
C GLN A 521 -2.96 -30.13 14.14
N VAL A 522 -3.47 -31.36 14.06
CA VAL A 522 -3.17 -32.46 14.99
C VAL A 522 -2.68 -33.65 14.18
N ALA A 523 -1.58 -34.27 14.59
CA ALA A 523 -0.98 -35.44 13.97
C ALA A 523 -0.83 -36.61 14.96
N LEU A 524 -1.05 -37.81 14.44
CA LEU A 524 -0.61 -39.06 15.05
C LEU A 524 0.67 -39.48 14.33
N ASP A 525 1.78 -39.45 15.07
CA ASP A 525 3.10 -39.87 14.64
C ASP A 525 3.36 -41.32 15.06
N TYR A 526 4.21 -42.02 14.31
CA TYR A 526 4.80 -43.31 14.67
C TYR A 526 6.27 -43.28 14.25
N GLN A 527 7.16 -43.52 15.21
CA GLN A 527 8.60 -43.43 15.04
C GLN A 527 9.24 -44.79 15.27
N GLN A 528 10.32 -45.07 14.53
CA GLN A 528 11.23 -46.17 14.78
C GLN A 528 12.63 -45.57 15.00
N LEU A 529 13.23 -45.87 16.15
CA LEU A 529 14.54 -45.36 16.59
C LEU A 529 15.53 -46.54 16.63
N TYR A 530 16.68 -46.41 15.98
CA TYR A 530 17.69 -47.48 15.94
C TYR A 530 19.11 -46.93 16.04
N SER A 531 19.92 -47.48 16.95
CA SER A 531 21.37 -47.23 17.05
C SER A 531 22.21 -48.48 16.81
N GLY A 532 21.64 -49.68 16.98
CA GLY A 532 22.34 -50.97 16.95
C GLY A 532 22.91 -51.34 18.32
N LYS A 533 23.87 -52.28 18.38
CA LYS A 533 24.48 -52.71 19.66
C LYS A 533 25.87 -52.09 19.88
N PRO A 534 26.22 -51.66 21.12
CA PRO A 534 27.57 -51.25 21.45
C PRO A 534 28.57 -52.38 21.20
N ALA A 535 29.63 -52.10 20.43
CA ALA A 535 30.69 -53.08 20.20
C ALA A 535 31.41 -53.45 21.51
N THR A 536 31.89 -54.69 21.63
CA THR A 536 32.61 -55.19 22.81
C THR A 536 33.75 -54.25 23.24
N ASN A 537 33.86 -53.97 24.54
CA ASN A 537 34.76 -53.00 25.16
C ASN A 537 34.41 -51.51 24.94
N SER A 538 33.31 -51.18 24.24
CA SER A 538 32.77 -49.80 24.20
C SER A 538 32.32 -49.36 25.59
N TRP A 539 32.63 -48.14 26.01
CA TRP A 539 32.14 -47.59 27.27
C TRP A 539 30.64 -47.27 27.19
N PHE A 540 29.85 -47.91 28.06
CA PHE A 540 28.38 -47.82 28.07
C PHE A 540 27.86 -48.03 29.50
N ALA A 541 26.83 -47.28 29.90
CA ALA A 541 26.21 -47.32 31.23
C ALA A 541 27.22 -47.18 32.39
N ASP A 542 27.43 -48.22 33.17
CA ASP A 542 28.31 -48.29 34.35
C ASP A 542 29.75 -48.76 34.03
N GLY A 543 30.01 -49.26 32.81
CA GLY A 543 31.26 -49.92 32.49
C GLY A 543 31.58 -50.02 30.99
N GLN A 544 32.05 -51.19 30.57
CA GLN A 544 32.34 -51.53 29.17
C GLN A 544 31.43 -52.66 28.70
N ALA A 545 30.85 -52.54 27.50
CA ALA A 545 29.93 -53.51 26.93
C ALA A 545 30.61 -54.87 26.68
N SER A 546 29.90 -55.94 27.04
CA SER A 546 30.26 -57.34 26.78
C SER A 546 29.57 -57.87 25.51
N ASP A 547 29.95 -59.07 25.07
CA ASP A 547 29.28 -59.76 23.96
C ASP A 547 27.82 -60.14 24.30
N ASP A 548 27.54 -60.39 25.59
CA ASP A 548 26.21 -60.73 26.14
C ASP A 548 25.32 -59.49 26.38
N PHE A 549 25.33 -58.52 25.46
CA PHE A 549 24.55 -57.28 25.58
C PHE A 549 23.03 -57.55 25.51
N ALA A 550 22.34 -57.43 26.64
CA ALA A 550 20.89 -57.60 26.79
C ALA A 550 20.10 -56.29 26.67
N GLY A 551 20.76 -55.13 26.76
CA GLY A 551 20.17 -53.81 26.55
C GLY A 551 19.55 -53.62 25.16
N ILE A 552 18.79 -52.52 25.00
CA ILE A 552 18.07 -52.22 23.75
C ILE A 552 19.01 -51.66 22.67
N ALA A 553 18.72 -52.01 21.42
CA ALA A 553 19.42 -51.51 20.21
C ALA A 553 18.63 -50.43 19.45
N GLY A 554 17.44 -50.09 19.98
CA GLY A 554 16.39 -49.35 19.30
C GLY A 554 15.01 -49.86 19.71
N PHE A 555 13.97 -49.09 19.39
CA PHE A 555 12.57 -49.43 19.64
C PHE A 555 11.65 -48.68 18.66
N GLU A 556 10.35 -48.96 18.69
CA GLU A 556 9.35 -48.25 17.89
C GLU A 556 8.12 -47.89 18.72
N ASP A 557 7.54 -46.72 18.47
CA ASP A 557 6.42 -46.20 19.27
C ASP A 557 5.64 -45.07 18.56
N LYS A 558 4.63 -44.52 19.21
CA LYS A 558 3.67 -43.53 18.71
C LYS A 558 3.90 -42.17 19.37
N GLY A 559 3.36 -41.12 18.76
CA GLY A 559 3.31 -39.79 19.34
C GLY A 559 2.04 -39.06 18.97
N LEU A 560 1.59 -38.15 19.83
CA LEU A 560 0.51 -37.22 19.53
C LEU A 560 1.07 -35.79 19.49
N ARG A 561 0.78 -35.09 18.41
CA ARG A 561 1.32 -33.75 18.14
C ARG A 561 0.20 -32.78 17.80
N ALA A 562 0.21 -31.59 18.39
CA ALA A 562 -0.78 -30.55 18.12
C ALA A 562 -0.08 -29.19 17.94
N GLU A 563 -0.46 -28.45 16.90
CA GLU A 563 0.13 -27.14 16.58
C GLU A 563 -0.94 -26.13 16.13
N VAL A 564 -0.70 -24.85 16.44
CA VAL A 564 -1.54 -23.72 16.05
C VAL A 564 -0.70 -22.55 15.55
N THR A 565 -1.21 -21.84 14.54
CA THR A 565 -0.58 -20.67 13.91
C THR A 565 -1.59 -19.55 13.75
N TYR A 566 -1.17 -18.31 14.04
CA TYR A 566 -1.95 -17.09 13.88
C TYR A 566 -1.08 -16.00 13.26
N GLN A 567 -1.60 -15.25 12.29
CA GLN A 567 -0.86 -14.22 11.55
C GLN A 567 -1.63 -12.90 11.53
N GLN A 568 -0.92 -11.81 11.82
CA GLN A 568 -1.45 -10.44 11.91
C GLN A 568 -0.46 -9.43 11.35
N SER A 569 -0.94 -8.26 10.93
CA SER A 569 -0.15 -7.27 10.18
C SER A 569 1.06 -6.70 10.94
N ALA A 570 1.08 -6.84 12.27
CA ALA A 570 2.20 -6.49 13.14
C ALA A 570 2.99 -7.70 13.69
N PHE A 571 2.40 -8.91 13.73
CA PHE A 571 3.04 -10.07 14.34
C PHE A 571 2.51 -11.43 13.83
N ASN A 572 3.33 -12.47 13.92
CA ASN A 572 2.90 -13.87 13.88
C ASN A 572 2.99 -14.48 15.28
N PHE A 573 2.14 -15.46 15.57
CA PHE A 573 2.21 -16.32 16.74
C PHE A 573 2.07 -17.79 16.34
N TYR A 574 2.76 -18.68 17.07
CA TYR A 574 2.75 -20.11 16.86
C TYR A 574 2.94 -20.84 18.19
N ALA A 575 2.32 -22.01 18.33
CA ALA A 575 2.56 -22.92 19.44
C ALA A 575 2.45 -24.37 18.97
N ASN A 576 3.28 -25.28 19.51
CA ASN A 576 3.03 -26.71 19.45
C ASN A 576 3.27 -27.41 20.79
N LEU A 577 2.57 -28.53 20.98
CA LEU A 577 2.70 -29.48 22.08
C LEU A 577 2.81 -30.89 21.49
N GLU A 578 3.75 -31.66 22.00
CA GLU A 578 4.21 -32.92 21.41
C GLU A 578 4.43 -33.93 22.54
N TYR A 579 3.65 -35.00 22.54
CA TYR A 579 3.80 -36.14 23.44
C TYR A 579 4.22 -37.34 22.58
N GLU A 580 5.50 -37.37 22.24
CA GLU A 580 6.12 -38.40 21.39
C GLU A 580 6.72 -39.52 22.27
N LEU A 581 6.66 -40.77 21.78
CA LEU A 581 7.28 -41.96 22.38
C LEU A 581 6.70 -42.33 23.77
N LEU A 582 5.38 -42.57 23.80
CA LEU A 582 4.54 -42.88 24.97
C LEU A 582 5.10 -43.93 25.95
N ASP A 583 5.67 -45.02 25.43
CA ASP A 583 6.15 -46.21 26.14
C ASP A 583 7.69 -46.33 26.09
N GLN A 584 8.41 -45.20 25.94
CA GLN A 584 9.88 -45.16 25.82
C GLN A 584 10.63 -45.52 27.13
N PRO A 585 11.97 -45.75 27.08
CA PRO A 585 12.76 -46.17 28.25
C PRO A 585 12.70 -45.26 29.47
N VAL A 586 12.65 -43.93 29.30
CA VAL A 586 12.53 -42.93 30.37
C VAL A 586 11.22 -42.18 30.20
N ASP A 587 10.40 -42.09 31.26
CA ASP A 587 9.00 -41.60 31.19
C ASP A 587 8.85 -40.35 30.28
N ALA A 588 7.98 -40.42 29.28
CA ALA A 588 7.81 -39.34 28.30
C ALA A 588 7.18 -38.09 28.92
N GLU A 589 7.71 -36.92 28.55
CA GLU A 589 7.26 -35.59 29.02
C GLU A 589 6.55 -34.80 27.91
N LEU A 590 5.81 -33.74 28.29
CA LEU A 590 5.05 -32.90 27.36
C LEU A 590 5.94 -31.83 26.74
N THR A 591 6.59 -32.20 25.63
CA THR A 591 7.52 -31.33 24.90
C THR A 591 6.80 -30.31 24.01
N GLY A 592 7.48 -29.24 23.60
CA GLY A 592 6.90 -28.24 22.72
C GLY A 592 7.66 -26.92 22.60
N GLN A 593 7.06 -25.96 21.90
CA GLN A 593 7.59 -24.60 21.77
C GLN A 593 6.48 -23.56 21.54
N LEU A 594 6.74 -22.34 22.00
CA LEU A 594 5.91 -21.14 21.80
C LEU A 594 6.75 -20.10 21.06
N SER A 595 6.31 -19.63 19.89
CA SER A 595 7.06 -18.70 19.04
C SER A 595 6.22 -17.47 18.67
N ALA A 596 6.84 -16.30 18.69
CA ALA A 596 6.24 -15.04 18.25
C ALA A 596 7.24 -14.24 17.40
N THR A 597 6.74 -13.60 16.34
CA THR A 597 7.53 -12.74 15.45
C THR A 597 6.87 -11.38 15.33
N TRP A 598 7.61 -10.30 15.54
CA TRP A 598 7.16 -8.91 15.40
C TRP A 598 7.81 -8.26 14.18
N PHE A 599 6.99 -7.59 13.35
CA PHE A 599 7.43 -6.92 12.12
C PHE A 599 7.54 -5.40 12.35
N LEU A 600 8.67 -4.97 12.92
CA LEU A 600 8.98 -3.55 13.13
C LEU A 600 9.42 -2.90 11.80
N PRO A 601 9.38 -1.56 11.66
CA PRO A 601 9.60 -0.87 10.37
C PRO A 601 10.92 -1.19 9.66
N GLU A 602 11.98 -1.48 10.41
CA GLU A 602 13.31 -1.81 9.87
C GLU A 602 13.84 -3.18 10.34
N VAL A 603 13.14 -3.86 11.27
CA VAL A 603 13.64 -5.05 11.97
C VAL A 603 12.52 -6.09 12.12
N THR A 604 12.76 -7.31 11.67
CA THR A 604 11.96 -8.47 12.09
C THR A 604 12.63 -9.09 13.32
N LEU A 605 11.89 -9.21 14.41
CA LEU A 605 12.32 -9.83 15.66
C LEU A 605 11.46 -11.07 15.90
N ALA A 606 12.05 -12.26 15.97
CA ALA A 606 11.37 -13.49 16.36
C ALA A 606 11.96 -14.03 17.66
N THR A 607 11.11 -14.61 18.50
CA THR A 607 11.50 -15.21 19.79
C THR A 607 10.72 -16.49 19.99
N THR A 608 11.41 -17.55 20.41
CA THR A 608 10.84 -18.87 20.67
C THR A 608 11.29 -19.37 22.04
N LEU A 609 10.34 -19.71 22.90
CA LEU A 609 10.55 -20.50 24.11
C LEU A 609 10.34 -21.97 23.77
N PHE A 610 11.21 -22.86 24.23
CA PHE A 610 11.15 -24.28 23.91
C PHE A 610 11.54 -25.17 25.09
N HIS A 611 10.94 -26.36 25.12
CA HIS A 611 11.21 -27.47 26.03
C HIS A 611 11.15 -28.73 25.15
N LEU A 612 12.31 -29.15 24.63
CA LEU A 612 12.42 -30.11 23.51
C LEU A 612 13.54 -31.15 23.74
N PRO A 613 13.37 -32.40 23.27
CA PRO A 613 14.36 -33.45 23.47
C PRO A 613 15.57 -33.28 22.53
N LYS A 614 16.74 -33.65 23.02
CA LYS A 614 18.00 -33.67 22.26
C LYS A 614 18.03 -34.86 21.30
N THR A 615 17.69 -34.65 20.04
CA THR A 615 17.62 -35.73 19.03
C THR A 615 18.97 -36.19 18.46
N ASP A 616 20.04 -36.23 19.28
CA ASP A 616 21.41 -36.50 18.80
C ASP A 616 21.73 -38.00 18.71
N SER A 617 21.18 -38.82 19.60
CA SER A 617 21.35 -40.27 19.73
C SER A 617 20.09 -40.90 20.35
N LEU A 618 20.02 -42.24 20.40
CA LEU A 618 18.95 -42.95 21.12
C LEU A 618 18.88 -42.50 22.59
N LEU A 619 20.03 -42.49 23.27
CA LEU A 619 20.17 -42.10 24.68
C LEU A 619 19.65 -40.68 24.93
N SER A 620 19.99 -39.72 24.06
CA SER A 620 19.55 -38.33 24.22
C SER A 620 18.10 -38.09 23.82
N GLN A 621 17.58 -38.79 22.79
CA GLN A 621 16.22 -38.56 22.29
C GLN A 621 15.14 -39.21 23.16
N ALA A 622 15.42 -40.37 23.78
CA ALA A 622 14.41 -41.20 24.44
C ALA A 622 14.89 -41.92 25.72
N GLY A 623 16.18 -41.83 26.03
CA GLY A 623 16.82 -42.68 27.03
C GLY A 623 17.10 -44.09 26.53
N THR A 624 17.74 -44.88 27.37
CA THR A 624 18.02 -46.30 27.11
C THR A 624 18.15 -47.07 28.44
N PHE A 625 18.33 -48.38 28.34
CA PHE A 625 18.66 -49.24 29.48
C PHE A 625 20.13 -49.65 29.47
N ASN A 626 20.67 -49.99 30.64
CA ASN A 626 22.02 -50.52 30.79
C ASN A 626 22.21 -51.88 30.08
N SER A 627 23.44 -52.39 30.08
CA SER A 627 23.81 -53.63 29.36
C SER A 627 23.01 -54.87 29.77
N GLU A 628 22.45 -54.88 31.00
CA GLU A 628 21.64 -55.97 31.57
C GLU A 628 20.12 -55.73 31.44
N GLN A 629 19.70 -54.59 30.90
CA GLN A 629 18.30 -54.12 30.84
C GLN A 629 17.62 -53.95 32.22
N THR A 630 18.37 -53.55 33.25
CA THR A 630 17.89 -53.42 34.64
C THR A 630 17.70 -51.98 35.12
N GLU A 631 18.47 -51.03 34.62
CA GLU A 631 18.40 -49.60 34.99
C GLU A 631 18.25 -48.72 33.74
N ARG A 632 17.53 -47.60 33.86
CA ARG A 632 17.27 -46.61 32.79
C ARG A 632 18.02 -45.31 33.03
N TRP A 633 18.41 -44.63 31.95
CA TRP A 633 18.91 -43.25 31.99
C TRP A 633 18.83 -42.58 30.60
N GLY A 634 19.04 -41.27 30.54
CA GLY A 634 19.03 -40.45 29.32
C GLY A 634 17.81 -39.54 29.21
N TYR A 635 17.23 -39.43 28.02
CA TYR A 635 16.14 -38.51 27.66
C TYR A 635 16.46 -37.07 28.06
N VAL A 636 17.36 -36.46 27.29
CA VAL A 636 17.90 -35.14 27.61
C VAL A 636 17.00 -34.06 27.02
N ILE A 637 16.26 -33.36 27.87
CA ILE A 637 15.47 -32.20 27.48
C ILE A 637 16.34 -30.95 27.52
N ALA A 638 16.13 -30.06 26.54
CA ALA A 638 16.67 -28.72 26.50
C ALA A 638 15.55 -27.69 26.74
N ASP A 639 15.65 -26.96 27.84
CA ASP A 639 14.78 -25.84 28.23
C ASP A 639 15.46 -24.52 27.90
N GLY A 640 14.88 -23.73 27.00
CA GLY A 640 15.58 -22.55 26.52
C GLY A 640 14.77 -21.51 25.75
N ILE A 641 15.50 -20.49 25.32
CA ILE A 641 15.03 -19.38 24.50
C ILE A 641 15.92 -19.24 23.27
N SER A 642 15.29 -19.07 22.11
CA SER A 642 15.95 -18.65 20.87
C SER A 642 15.39 -17.30 20.42
N VAL A 643 16.25 -16.41 19.96
CA VAL A 643 15.91 -15.06 19.50
C VAL A 643 16.60 -14.80 18.17
N LEU A 644 15.83 -14.44 17.15
CA LEU A 644 16.31 -14.04 15.83
C LEU A 644 15.99 -12.57 15.59
N ALA A 645 16.98 -11.78 15.19
CA ALA A 645 16.81 -10.40 14.75
C ALA A 645 17.35 -10.24 13.32
N ALA A 646 16.55 -9.67 12.43
CA ALA A 646 16.90 -9.46 11.02
C ALA A 646 16.60 -8.03 10.56
N HIS A 647 17.58 -7.36 9.92
CA HIS A 647 17.52 -5.95 9.56
C HIS A 647 18.00 -5.70 8.11
N SER A 648 17.18 -5.00 7.32
CA SER A 648 17.45 -4.68 5.91
C SER A 648 18.03 -3.27 5.75
N PHE A 649 19.35 -3.14 5.95
CA PHE A 649 20.06 -1.86 6.00
C PHE A 649 20.24 -1.16 4.64
N LYS A 650 20.13 -1.89 3.51
CA LYS A 650 20.18 -1.35 2.13
C LYS A 650 19.28 -2.18 1.20
N PRO A 651 18.82 -1.64 0.06
CA PRO A 651 18.11 -2.45 -0.94
C PRO A 651 18.91 -3.71 -1.32
N GLN A 652 18.25 -4.86 -1.30
CA GLN A 652 18.82 -6.20 -1.52
C GLN A 652 19.83 -6.70 -0.45
N TRP A 653 20.17 -5.94 0.59
CA TRP A 653 21.06 -6.39 1.67
C TRP A 653 20.30 -6.51 3.00
N SER A 654 20.53 -7.60 3.72
CA SER A 654 20.15 -7.70 5.13
C SER A 654 21.20 -8.39 5.98
N VAL A 655 21.19 -8.10 7.27
CA VAL A 655 21.97 -8.78 8.31
C VAL A 655 21.01 -9.48 9.26
N ALA A 656 21.38 -10.66 9.71
CA ALA A 656 20.63 -11.44 10.68
C ALA A 656 21.54 -11.96 11.79
N GLY A 657 20.97 -12.11 12.99
CA GLY A 657 21.58 -12.82 14.11
C GLY A 657 20.55 -13.71 14.78
N THR A 658 20.92 -14.95 15.09
CA THR A 658 20.16 -15.89 15.92
C THR A 658 20.98 -16.22 17.16
N LEU A 659 20.41 -16.03 18.34
CA LEU A 659 21.00 -16.34 19.64
C LEU A 659 20.11 -17.37 20.33
N THR A 660 20.68 -18.47 20.81
CA THR A 660 19.97 -19.50 21.58
C THR A 660 20.71 -19.77 22.88
N TRP A 661 19.99 -19.80 23.99
CA TRP A 661 20.51 -20.17 25.31
C TRP A 661 19.54 -21.12 26.00
N ALA A 662 20.06 -22.20 26.57
CA ALA A 662 19.26 -23.24 27.22
C ALA A 662 20.03 -23.93 28.34
N SER A 663 19.29 -24.47 29.31
CA SER A 663 19.73 -25.56 30.20
C SER A 663 19.36 -26.92 29.59
N LEU A 664 20.13 -27.95 29.92
CA LEU A 664 19.79 -29.35 29.64
C LEU A 664 19.78 -30.17 30.93
N SER A 665 18.83 -31.09 31.04
CA SER A 665 18.73 -32.07 32.12
C SER A 665 18.14 -33.39 31.58
N GLY A 666 18.25 -34.48 32.34
CA GLY A 666 17.72 -35.80 31.96
C GLY A 666 17.89 -36.83 33.07
N ASP A 667 17.18 -37.96 32.96
CA ASP A 667 17.19 -39.01 33.98
C ASP A 667 18.58 -39.67 34.06
N GLY A 668 19.25 -39.60 35.23
CA GLY A 668 20.63 -40.10 35.38
C GLY A 668 21.68 -39.38 34.51
N VAL A 669 21.40 -38.18 34.02
CA VAL A 669 22.34 -37.31 33.28
C VAL A 669 22.71 -36.10 34.14
N ALA A 670 23.93 -35.59 34.03
CA ALA A 670 24.31 -34.36 34.74
C ALA A 670 23.72 -33.10 34.08
N ASP A 671 23.39 -32.08 34.89
CA ASP A 671 22.93 -30.79 34.39
C ASP A 671 24.01 -30.11 33.53
N ASN A 672 23.57 -29.47 32.44
CA ASN A 672 24.46 -28.75 31.52
C ASN A 672 23.75 -27.52 30.95
N LYS A 673 24.46 -26.65 30.23
CA LYS A 673 23.88 -25.50 29.52
C LYS A 673 24.58 -25.30 28.20
N TYR A 674 23.92 -24.67 27.24
CA TYR A 674 24.55 -24.28 25.99
C TYR A 674 24.19 -22.88 25.53
N LEU A 675 25.14 -22.25 24.86
CA LEU A 675 24.98 -20.98 24.16
C LEU A 675 25.32 -21.19 22.68
N SER A 676 24.42 -20.80 21.79
CA SER A 676 24.68 -20.74 20.36
C SER A 676 24.41 -19.36 19.81
N LEU A 677 25.31 -18.88 18.96
CA LEU A 677 25.17 -17.65 18.19
C LEU A 677 25.42 -17.97 16.72
N ARG A 678 24.56 -17.52 15.83
CA ARG A 678 24.80 -17.49 14.39
C ARG A 678 24.54 -16.08 13.87
N THR A 679 25.40 -15.57 13.00
CA THR A 679 25.19 -14.31 12.29
C THR A 679 25.44 -14.48 10.80
N ASP A 680 24.59 -13.83 10.01
CA ASP A 680 24.52 -13.99 8.56
C ASP A 680 24.39 -12.61 7.90
N ILE A 681 25.21 -12.34 6.88
CA ILE A 681 25.03 -11.18 6.01
C ILE A 681 24.63 -11.71 4.65
N ASN A 682 23.50 -11.25 4.10
CA ASN A 682 23.05 -11.65 2.76
C ASN A 682 22.93 -10.49 1.79
N PHE A 683 23.08 -10.86 0.52
CA PHE A 683 22.72 -10.09 -0.65
C PHE A 683 21.73 -10.89 -1.50
N ASN A 684 20.56 -10.32 -1.85
CA ASN A 684 19.56 -10.96 -2.71
C ASN A 684 19.85 -10.71 -4.20
N LEU A 685 20.32 -11.77 -4.87
CA LEU A 685 20.67 -11.78 -6.29
C LEU A 685 19.46 -11.92 -7.23
N ALA A 686 18.33 -12.46 -6.78
CA ALA A 686 17.23 -12.84 -7.68
C ALA A 686 16.79 -11.72 -8.65
N PRO A 687 16.54 -10.46 -8.21
CA PRO A 687 16.11 -9.39 -9.10
C PRO A 687 17.14 -8.95 -10.17
N LYS A 688 18.37 -9.48 -10.11
CA LYS A 688 19.43 -9.24 -11.11
C LYS A 688 19.65 -10.42 -12.06
N ILE A 689 19.14 -11.61 -11.74
CA ILE A 689 19.48 -12.85 -12.45
C ILE A 689 18.25 -13.57 -13.04
N SER A 690 17.12 -13.63 -12.33
CA SER A 690 15.92 -14.29 -12.84
C SER A 690 14.63 -13.75 -12.22
N THR A 691 13.62 -13.53 -13.07
CA THR A 691 12.24 -13.22 -12.67
C THR A 691 11.47 -14.45 -12.17
N THR A 692 12.04 -15.66 -12.26
CA THR A 692 11.43 -16.91 -11.75
C THR A 692 11.79 -17.25 -10.31
N LEU A 693 12.68 -16.45 -9.69
CA LEU A 693 13.12 -16.60 -8.31
C LEU A 693 12.46 -15.53 -7.44
N ASP A 694 11.89 -15.96 -6.32
CA ASP A 694 11.36 -15.05 -5.29
C ASP A 694 12.50 -14.39 -4.51
N TYR A 695 13.47 -15.21 -4.10
CA TYR A 695 14.76 -14.73 -3.62
C TYR A 695 15.89 -15.68 -3.98
N TRP A 696 17.11 -15.13 -4.01
CA TRP A 696 18.35 -15.88 -3.96
C TRP A 696 19.34 -15.11 -3.09
N ARG A 697 19.38 -15.44 -1.80
CA ARG A 697 20.24 -14.82 -0.80
C ARG A 697 21.59 -15.55 -0.79
N VAL A 698 22.68 -14.80 -0.90
CA VAL A 698 24.04 -15.33 -0.74
C VAL A 698 24.86 -14.44 0.20
N GLY A 699 25.83 -15.02 0.90
CA GLY A 699 26.81 -14.23 1.65
C GLY A 699 27.55 -15.01 2.74
N PRO A 700 28.36 -14.34 3.56
CA PRO A 700 29.11 -14.96 4.64
C PRO A 700 28.22 -15.27 5.86
N PHE A 701 28.59 -16.32 6.59
CA PHE A 701 28.08 -16.62 7.92
C PHE A 701 29.21 -16.79 8.94
N PHE A 702 28.90 -16.52 10.19
CA PHE A 702 29.68 -16.84 11.38
C PHE A 702 28.78 -17.62 12.34
N SER A 703 29.32 -18.63 13.01
CA SER A 703 28.61 -19.32 14.09
C SER A 703 29.54 -19.75 15.22
N TYR A 704 29.00 -19.69 16.43
CA TYR A 704 29.56 -20.21 17.66
C TYR A 704 28.52 -21.11 18.34
N LEU A 705 28.99 -22.20 18.93
CA LEU A 705 28.25 -23.06 19.85
C LEU A 705 29.22 -23.42 20.98
N GLY A 706 28.77 -23.41 22.23
CA GLY A 706 29.53 -23.88 23.38
C GLY A 706 28.62 -24.40 24.48
N TYR A 707 29.10 -25.39 25.21
CA TYR A 707 28.45 -25.99 26.37
C TYR A 707 29.31 -25.77 27.63
N ASP A 708 28.67 -25.79 28.81
CA ASP A 708 29.37 -25.70 30.10
C ASP A 708 30.29 -26.94 30.30
N GLU A 709 29.75 -28.15 30.03
CA GLU A 709 30.42 -29.46 30.26
C GLU A 709 30.32 -30.39 29.04
N ASN A 710 31.25 -31.34 28.87
CA ASN A 710 31.23 -32.34 27.79
C ASN A 710 30.56 -33.66 28.19
N LEU A 711 29.23 -33.68 28.15
CA LEU A 711 28.38 -34.83 28.47
C LEU A 711 28.08 -35.73 27.26
N SER A 712 29.02 -35.82 26.31
CA SER A 712 28.84 -36.52 25.04
C SER A 712 29.06 -38.03 25.10
N GLY A 713 29.53 -38.57 26.22
CA GLY A 713 29.70 -40.02 26.42
C GLY A 713 28.38 -40.79 26.52
N PHE A 714 28.48 -42.10 26.71
CA PHE A 714 27.34 -43.03 26.85
C PHE A 714 27.38 -43.80 28.18
N THR A 715 28.02 -43.22 29.19
CA THR A 715 28.17 -43.75 30.56
C THR A 715 27.38 -42.89 31.54
N TYR A 716 27.04 -43.41 32.72
CA TYR A 716 26.16 -42.72 33.69
C TYR A 716 26.64 -41.29 34.03
N GLY A 717 25.71 -40.34 33.96
CA GLY A 717 25.98 -38.90 34.01
C GLY A 717 26.22 -38.23 32.66
N HIS A 718 26.54 -38.98 31.59
CA HIS A 718 26.55 -38.48 30.21
C HIS A 718 25.21 -38.72 29.52
N GLY A 719 24.87 -37.85 28.57
CA GLY A 719 23.62 -37.90 27.82
C GLY A 719 23.74 -38.32 26.36
N GLY A 720 24.95 -38.58 25.84
CA GLY A 720 25.16 -39.04 24.47
C GLY A 720 24.78 -38.03 23.38
N TYR A 721 24.85 -36.72 23.68
CA TYR A 721 24.53 -35.63 22.74
C TYR A 721 25.76 -34.75 22.45
N PHE A 722 25.72 -33.96 21.38
CA PHE A 722 26.90 -33.19 20.96
C PHE A 722 27.12 -31.94 21.82
N SER A 723 28.10 -32.00 22.73
CA SER A 723 28.35 -31.01 23.78
C SER A 723 29.82 -30.50 23.86
N PRO A 724 30.35 -29.82 22.83
CA PRO A 724 31.70 -29.27 22.90
C PRO A 724 31.78 -28.00 23.76
N ASN A 725 32.92 -27.79 24.42
CA ASN A 725 33.26 -26.51 25.07
C ASN A 725 33.19 -25.34 24.06
N TYR A 726 33.71 -25.55 22.83
CA TYR A 726 33.30 -24.72 21.70
C TYR A 726 33.40 -25.41 20.34
N MET A 727 32.49 -25.02 19.45
CA MET A 727 32.60 -25.10 18.01
C MET A 727 32.49 -23.69 17.42
N LEU A 728 33.45 -23.32 16.56
CA LEU A 728 33.50 -22.03 15.86
C LEU A 728 33.54 -22.28 14.36
N SER A 729 32.60 -21.70 13.61
CA SER A 729 32.42 -21.93 12.18
C SER A 729 32.36 -20.62 11.40
N ILE A 730 33.12 -20.50 10.32
CA ILE A 730 33.09 -19.35 9.40
C ILE A 730 32.99 -19.87 7.97
N GLY A 731 32.06 -19.33 7.18
CA GLY A 731 31.83 -19.82 5.83
C GLY A 731 30.97 -18.92 4.97
N GLY A 732 30.46 -19.48 3.88
CA GLY A 732 29.49 -18.85 3.00
C GLY A 732 28.25 -19.73 2.82
N TYR A 733 27.12 -19.10 2.53
CA TYR A 733 25.87 -19.80 2.20
C TYR A 733 25.20 -19.22 0.96
N SER A 734 24.29 -20.02 0.41
CA SER A 734 23.40 -19.69 -0.69
C SER A 734 22.05 -20.33 -0.42
N GLU A 735 21.00 -19.52 -0.33
CA GLU A 735 19.62 -19.99 -0.31
C GLU A 735 18.80 -19.34 -1.43
N LEU A 736 18.07 -20.15 -2.20
CA LEU A 736 17.12 -19.67 -3.20
C LEU A 736 15.75 -20.32 -3.05
N LEU A 737 14.73 -19.59 -3.49
CA LEU A 737 13.33 -20.01 -3.52
C LEU A 737 12.72 -19.56 -4.87
N THR A 738 12.00 -20.45 -5.55
CA THR A 738 11.26 -20.09 -6.77
C THR A 738 9.95 -19.37 -6.44
N MET A 739 9.42 -18.61 -7.41
CA MET A 739 8.16 -17.87 -7.29
C MET A 739 7.04 -18.64 -6.53
N GLU A 740 6.40 -17.93 -5.62
CA GLU A 740 5.13 -18.32 -5.00
C GLU A 740 4.01 -18.42 -6.05
N ALA A 741 2.84 -18.97 -5.68
CA ALA A 741 1.63 -19.02 -6.51
C ALA A 741 1.73 -19.88 -7.79
N HIS A 742 2.82 -20.61 -8.00
CA HIS A 742 3.03 -21.47 -9.16
C HIS A 742 2.64 -22.92 -8.85
N ARG A 743 2.27 -23.71 -9.86
CA ARG A 743 1.88 -25.14 -9.70
C ARG A 743 2.99 -26.01 -9.08
N TRP A 744 4.22 -25.54 -9.10
CA TRP A 744 5.38 -26.17 -8.50
C TRP A 744 6.22 -25.10 -7.80
N GLN A 745 6.93 -25.49 -6.75
CA GLN A 745 7.90 -24.62 -6.09
C GLN A 745 9.11 -25.44 -5.63
N PHE A 746 10.28 -24.79 -5.64
CA PHE A 746 11.55 -25.37 -5.26
C PHE A 746 12.36 -24.42 -4.37
N LYS A 747 13.06 -24.97 -3.37
CA LYS A 747 13.98 -24.28 -2.47
C LYS A 747 15.29 -25.07 -2.35
N LEU A 748 16.41 -24.36 -2.42
CA LEU A 748 17.75 -24.92 -2.19
C LEU A 748 18.46 -24.08 -1.14
N SER A 749 18.85 -24.70 -0.02
CA SER A 749 19.67 -24.07 1.02
C SER A 749 21.00 -24.82 1.14
N THR A 750 22.13 -24.15 0.89
CA THR A 750 23.48 -24.75 0.96
C THR A 750 24.42 -23.86 1.78
N SER A 751 25.22 -24.44 2.67
CA SER A 751 26.33 -23.74 3.33
C SER A 751 27.62 -24.57 3.33
N LEU A 752 28.75 -23.87 3.27
CA LEU A 752 30.11 -24.44 3.33
C LEU A 752 30.99 -23.52 4.18
N GLY A 753 31.71 -24.08 5.14
CA GLY A 753 32.57 -23.30 6.04
C GLY A 753 33.70 -24.11 6.66
N LEU A 754 34.68 -23.41 7.20
CA LEU A 754 35.72 -23.98 8.05
C LEU A 754 35.25 -23.94 9.50
N SER A 755 35.21 -25.11 10.13
CA SER A 755 34.84 -25.28 11.54
C SER A 755 36.06 -25.70 12.35
N ARG A 756 36.18 -25.16 13.57
CA ARG A 756 37.11 -25.59 14.61
C ARG A 756 36.32 -26.06 15.83
N LEU A 757 36.66 -27.23 16.33
CA LEU A 757 36.01 -27.91 17.44
C LEU A 757 37.01 -28.11 18.58
N ALA A 758 36.56 -28.01 19.83
CA ALA A 758 37.29 -28.43 21.02
C ALA A 758 36.36 -29.11 22.02
N GLU A 759 36.74 -30.32 22.42
CA GLU A 759 36.05 -31.18 23.37
C GLU A 759 36.97 -31.41 24.58
N PRO A 760 36.60 -30.96 25.79
CA PRO A 760 37.43 -31.08 26.99
C PRO A 760 37.49 -32.52 27.52
N SER A 761 38.47 -32.75 28.41
CA SER A 761 38.76 -34.04 29.03
C SER A 761 38.00 -34.19 30.34
N ASP A 762 36.70 -34.45 30.24
CA ASP A 762 35.79 -34.44 31.40
C ASP A 762 35.57 -35.87 31.95
N PRO A 763 35.11 -36.02 33.22
CA PRO A 763 34.99 -37.32 33.88
C PRO A 763 34.12 -38.32 33.11
N ARG A 764 34.53 -39.58 33.04
CA ARG A 764 33.78 -40.63 32.34
C ARG A 764 32.46 -41.00 33.04
N PHE A 765 32.35 -40.77 34.34
CA PHE A 765 31.14 -41.07 35.12
C PHE A 765 30.75 -39.88 36.03
N PRO A 766 30.34 -38.72 35.48
CA PRO A 766 30.22 -37.46 36.21
C PRO A 766 29.46 -37.56 37.53
N LEU A 767 28.33 -38.27 37.54
CA LEU A 767 27.48 -38.45 38.73
C LEU A 767 28.07 -39.43 39.76
N LEU A 768 28.86 -40.42 39.34
CA LEU A 768 29.49 -41.40 40.25
C LEU A 768 30.80 -40.87 40.86
N THR A 769 31.47 -39.92 40.19
CA THR A 769 32.81 -39.42 40.59
C THR A 769 32.78 -38.05 41.26
N ALA A 770 31.66 -37.30 41.16
CA ALA A 770 31.55 -35.92 41.66
C ALA A 770 31.93 -35.72 43.14
N ASN A 771 31.66 -36.71 44.00
CA ASN A 771 31.83 -36.59 45.45
C ASN A 771 32.88 -37.56 46.05
N ASP A 772 33.54 -38.39 45.25
CA ASP A 772 34.53 -39.36 45.73
C ASP A 772 35.77 -39.41 44.82
N THR A 773 36.85 -38.78 45.26
CA THR A 773 38.17 -38.80 44.60
C THR A 773 39.02 -40.02 44.95
N SER A 774 38.52 -40.93 45.81
CA SER A 774 39.15 -42.21 46.12
C SER A 774 38.62 -43.38 45.28
N ASN A 775 37.45 -43.21 44.66
CA ASN A 775 36.91 -44.13 43.66
C ASN A 775 37.87 -44.24 42.45
N SER A 776 38.21 -45.46 42.04
CA SER A 776 39.10 -45.71 40.90
C SER A 776 38.53 -45.18 39.57
N LEU A 777 37.21 -45.13 39.43
CA LEU A 777 36.52 -44.56 38.26
C LEU A 777 36.80 -43.06 38.09
N SER A 778 37.12 -42.33 39.18
CA SER A 778 37.44 -40.90 39.16
C SER A 778 38.77 -40.57 38.46
N SER A 779 39.52 -41.58 38.02
CA SER A 779 40.70 -41.44 37.14
C SER A 779 40.36 -41.55 35.64
N LEU A 780 39.17 -42.04 35.28
CA LEU A 780 38.73 -42.23 33.90
C LEU A 780 38.07 -40.96 33.38
N ASN A 781 38.58 -40.44 32.26
CA ASN A 781 38.04 -39.27 31.57
C ASN A 781 37.70 -39.60 30.11
N LEU A 782 36.93 -38.73 29.46
CA LEU A 782 36.92 -38.61 28.00
C LEU A 782 38.28 -38.03 27.53
N PRO A 783 38.83 -38.46 26.38
CA PRO A 783 40.06 -37.86 25.87
C PRO A 783 39.82 -36.44 25.35
N TYR A 784 40.73 -35.51 25.68
CA TYR A 784 40.71 -34.17 25.09
C TYR A 784 40.85 -34.23 23.56
N SER A 785 39.91 -33.62 22.86
CA SER A 785 39.86 -33.56 21.40
C SER A 785 39.88 -32.12 20.90
N ARG A 786 40.58 -31.89 19.78
CA ARG A 786 40.54 -30.60 19.07
C ARG A 786 40.78 -30.81 17.58
N SER A 787 39.76 -30.50 16.78
CA SER A 787 39.82 -30.64 15.32
C SER A 787 39.61 -29.31 14.61
N THR A 788 39.99 -29.25 13.33
CA THR A 788 39.66 -28.13 12.43
C THR A 788 39.56 -28.69 11.01
N GLY A 789 38.48 -28.39 10.30
CA GLY A 789 38.23 -28.93 8.96
C GLY A 789 37.02 -28.30 8.27
N LEU A 790 36.67 -28.87 7.12
CA LEU A 790 35.51 -28.43 6.34
C LEU A 790 34.21 -28.96 6.95
N SER A 791 33.19 -28.11 6.94
CA SER A 791 31.82 -28.44 7.31
C SER A 791 30.85 -27.84 6.31
N GLY A 792 29.64 -28.38 6.24
CA GLY A 792 28.60 -27.81 5.40
C GLY A 792 27.30 -28.60 5.44
N ASN A 793 26.28 -28.02 4.82
CA ASN A 793 25.01 -28.68 4.58
C ASN A 793 24.46 -28.34 3.19
N MET A 794 23.60 -29.21 2.67
CA MET A 794 22.83 -29.00 1.45
C MET A 794 21.43 -29.58 1.67
N MET A 795 20.41 -28.75 1.47
CA MET A 795 18.99 -29.07 1.63
C MET A 795 18.27 -28.73 0.32
N PHE A 796 17.68 -29.74 -0.31
CA PHE A 796 16.78 -29.62 -1.45
C PHE A 796 15.35 -29.84 -0.92
N GLU A 797 14.44 -28.88 -1.14
CA GLU A 797 13.01 -29.03 -0.85
C GLU A 797 12.18 -28.69 -2.10
N GLY A 798 11.16 -29.48 -2.41
CA GLY A 798 10.25 -29.20 -3.53
C GLY A 798 8.81 -29.59 -3.23
N GLN A 799 7.87 -28.90 -3.87
CA GLN A 799 6.45 -29.23 -3.82
C GLN A 799 5.77 -29.04 -5.18
N TYR A 800 4.76 -29.87 -5.46
CA TYR A 800 4.04 -29.94 -6.73
C TYR A 800 2.54 -30.16 -6.52
N ARG A 801 1.71 -29.32 -7.14
CA ARG A 801 0.26 -29.48 -7.15
C ARG A 801 -0.20 -30.41 -8.27
N ILE A 802 -0.53 -31.63 -7.87
CA ILE A 802 -1.04 -32.69 -8.75
C ILE A 802 -2.39 -32.27 -9.33
N SER A 803 -3.29 -31.72 -8.50
CA SER A 803 -4.62 -31.25 -8.89
C SER A 803 -5.15 -30.16 -7.95
N ASP A 804 -6.33 -29.59 -8.24
CA ASP A 804 -7.08 -28.66 -7.39
C ASP A 804 -7.10 -29.05 -5.89
N LYS A 805 -7.02 -30.36 -5.55
CA LYS A 805 -7.15 -30.88 -4.17
C LYS A 805 -5.93 -31.63 -3.62
N TRP A 806 -4.90 -31.89 -4.43
CA TRP A 806 -3.77 -32.74 -4.05
C TRP A 806 -2.42 -32.08 -4.34
N ILE A 807 -1.59 -32.00 -3.31
CA ILE A 807 -0.20 -31.53 -3.36
C ILE A 807 0.70 -32.65 -2.84
N VAL A 808 1.86 -32.83 -3.47
CA VAL A 808 2.97 -33.61 -2.93
C VAL A 808 4.13 -32.68 -2.63
N ALA A 809 4.76 -32.86 -1.48
CA ALA A 809 5.98 -32.17 -1.08
C ALA A 809 7.05 -33.20 -0.68
N GLY A 810 8.31 -32.83 -0.77
CA GLY A 810 9.42 -33.69 -0.38
C GLY A 810 10.73 -32.94 -0.22
N TYR A 811 11.64 -33.52 0.54
CA TYR A 811 12.98 -32.98 0.75
C TYR A 811 14.05 -34.07 0.78
N VAL A 812 15.29 -33.67 0.50
CA VAL A 812 16.50 -34.45 0.76
C VAL A 812 17.62 -33.54 1.23
N GLY A 813 18.32 -33.98 2.27
CA GLY A 813 19.36 -33.23 2.98
C GLY A 813 20.60 -34.06 3.22
N LYS A 814 21.76 -33.40 3.17
CA LYS A 814 23.01 -33.94 3.67
C LYS A 814 23.78 -32.86 4.44
N ALA A 815 24.22 -33.19 5.64
CA ALA A 815 25.18 -32.43 6.43
C ALA A 815 26.50 -33.20 6.58
N PHE A 816 27.60 -32.49 6.75
CA PHE A 816 28.90 -33.08 7.05
C PHE A 816 29.80 -32.12 7.84
N ALA A 817 30.69 -32.69 8.65
CA ALA A 817 31.80 -31.99 9.31
C ALA A 817 32.99 -32.96 9.46
N VAL A 818 33.98 -32.60 10.28
CA VAL A 818 35.02 -33.56 10.71
C VAL A 818 34.34 -34.69 11.48
N GLU A 819 34.56 -35.93 11.04
CA GLU A 819 34.03 -37.18 11.63
C GLU A 819 32.50 -37.28 11.75
N TYR A 820 31.75 -36.35 11.14
CA TYR A 820 30.29 -36.35 11.09
C TYR A 820 29.75 -36.35 9.66
N GLN A 821 28.76 -37.19 9.41
CA GLN A 821 27.81 -37.04 8.31
C GLN A 821 26.39 -37.33 8.81
N ALA A 822 25.43 -36.58 8.29
CA ALA A 822 24.02 -36.91 8.43
C ALA A 822 23.30 -36.83 7.08
N PHE A 823 22.32 -37.71 6.91
CA PHE A 823 21.39 -37.72 5.80
C PHE A 823 19.98 -37.56 6.35
N GLU A 824 19.13 -36.82 5.64
CA GLU A 824 17.71 -36.74 5.95
C GLU A 824 16.88 -36.69 4.67
N ALA A 825 15.70 -37.28 4.69
CA ALA A 825 14.77 -37.23 3.58
C ALA A 825 13.33 -37.24 4.07
N GLY A 826 12.42 -36.72 3.25
CA GLY A 826 11.00 -36.73 3.56
C GLY A 826 10.11 -36.64 2.32
N ILE A 827 8.89 -37.17 2.45
CA ILE A 827 7.81 -36.99 1.48
C ILE A 827 6.49 -36.82 2.24
N GLN A 828 5.64 -35.89 1.80
CA GLN A 828 4.31 -35.66 2.32
C GLN A 828 3.32 -35.56 1.15
N ILE A 829 2.14 -36.15 1.30
CA ILE A 829 0.99 -35.89 0.47
C ILE A 829 -0.03 -35.10 1.31
N ARG A 830 -0.52 -34.01 0.75
CA ARG A 830 -1.51 -33.12 1.36
C ARG A 830 -2.78 -33.10 0.52
N TRP A 831 -3.90 -33.36 1.17
CA TRP A 831 -5.25 -33.16 0.63
C TRP A 831 -5.90 -31.95 1.28
N ARG A 832 -6.57 -31.13 0.48
CA ARG A 832 -7.46 -30.04 0.94
C ARG A 832 -8.63 -29.91 -0.05
N PRO A 833 -9.89 -29.79 0.41
CA PRO A 833 -11.00 -29.47 -0.47
C PRO A 833 -10.95 -27.97 -0.83
N GLY A 834 -11.40 -27.63 -2.04
CA GLY A 834 -11.30 -26.28 -2.59
C GLY A 834 -10.73 -26.30 -4.00
N LYS A 835 -10.07 -25.20 -4.36
CA LYS A 835 -9.38 -24.99 -5.64
C LYS A 835 -8.05 -24.27 -5.43
N GLY A 836 -7.35 -24.01 -6.53
CA GLY A 836 -6.18 -23.14 -6.57
C GLY A 836 -5.16 -23.62 -7.60
N GLU A 837 -4.39 -22.68 -8.12
CA GLU A 837 -3.54 -22.89 -9.29
C GLU A 837 -2.07 -23.11 -8.93
N GLY A 838 -1.70 -22.86 -7.66
CA GLY A 838 -0.32 -22.92 -7.19
C GLY A 838 -0.12 -23.47 -5.78
N VAL A 839 1.08 -23.23 -5.25
CA VAL A 839 1.51 -23.56 -3.88
C VAL A 839 2.32 -22.39 -3.30
N THR A 840 2.49 -22.36 -1.98
CA THR A 840 3.17 -21.28 -1.23
C THR A 840 4.20 -21.83 -0.25
N SER A 841 5.24 -21.05 0.05
CA SER A 841 6.44 -21.54 0.74
C SER A 841 6.29 -21.87 2.22
N ASP A 842 5.20 -21.45 2.88
CA ASP A 842 4.76 -21.94 4.20
C ASP A 842 4.46 -23.44 4.20
N GLU A 843 4.05 -23.97 3.04
CA GLU A 843 3.56 -25.33 2.87
C GLU A 843 4.64 -26.35 2.42
N LEU A 844 5.90 -25.90 2.29
CA LEU A 844 7.10 -26.74 2.20
C LEU A 844 7.35 -27.49 3.53
N MET A 845 7.90 -28.70 3.45
CA MET A 845 8.01 -29.59 4.62
C MET A 845 8.89 -29.05 5.75
N ARG A 846 9.93 -28.25 5.48
CA ARG A 846 10.81 -27.67 6.52
C ARG A 846 10.47 -26.23 6.89
N SER A 847 9.44 -25.65 6.29
CA SER A 847 8.97 -24.29 6.63
C SER A 847 8.08 -24.23 7.87
N SER A 848 7.62 -25.37 8.40
CA SER A 848 6.88 -25.41 9.67
C SER A 848 7.72 -24.76 10.80
N PRO A 849 7.14 -23.85 11.61
CA PRO A 849 7.83 -23.24 12.74
C PRO A 849 8.42 -24.23 13.76
N ARG A 850 7.91 -25.47 13.86
CA ARG A 850 8.56 -26.55 14.62
C ARG A 850 9.98 -26.82 14.13
N LEU A 851 10.15 -26.92 12.81
CA LEU A 851 11.40 -27.38 12.18
C LEU A 851 12.34 -26.23 11.81
N SER A 852 11.80 -25.02 11.62
CA SER A 852 12.60 -23.79 11.42
C SER A 852 13.00 -23.10 12.73
N GLY A 853 12.31 -23.42 13.83
CA GLY A 853 12.47 -22.81 15.15
C GLY A 853 11.79 -21.46 15.34
N PHE A 854 11.15 -20.88 14.32
CA PHE A 854 10.56 -19.53 14.37
C PHE A 854 9.29 -19.37 13.52
N ALA A 855 8.34 -18.58 14.02
CA ALA A 855 7.10 -18.20 13.33
C ALA A 855 7.29 -17.09 12.29
N LEU A 856 8.19 -17.26 11.32
CA LEU A 856 8.52 -16.24 10.30
C LEU A 856 7.37 -16.00 9.29
#